data_AF-A0A0D1YQ09-F1
#
_entry.id   AF-A0A0D1YQ09-F1
#
_cell.length_a   1.000
_cell.length_b   1.000
_cell.length_c   1.000
_cell.angle_alpha   90.00
_cell.angle_beta   90.00
_cell.angle_gamma   90.00
#
_symmetry.space_group_name_H-M   'P 1'
#
loop_
_entity.id
_entity.type
_entity.pdbx_description
1 polymer ?
#
loop_
_entity_poly.entity_id
_entity_poly.type
_entity_poly.pdbx_seq_one_letter_code
_entity_poly.pdbx_strand_id
1 'polypeptide(L)'
;MDHNFQFNAMYTNFPHPQEQQPPSQSVLQSQHQFQNQNRHFPSHVQTQPHHTPQFRPQPRPPPQPYNLPQSYPPQPIPQNYPQYYYNHDQPYQSPILQYQQPPFYQAPTPSAPPSQPRVEVVVPTQRSPPPQAMPSPQQFQQQRHQFYPQPPTQNQIRSPVRSFQQTPKQQQQQQQQQQQQQSPQQQPLRHQQESQQQPQTYPPQHPRSASQTQSNTVVQIPASNVRHEQALPLQKPPATRVTEPELLIKQELAPPTMKTDLPYNRPNPPTTIDPQMLQKPAQPKPPKVLQAVETNTKPKQVSGRPADHERKPPKPDEPEPDYPSLLCVLADDYVDAARKLPTPDDEYYTFIATAIGCLESVLNNFKLPPLKEAQVSIRYAQILYEETENYDEAETTLTKAIEICERHKFVDLKYETQLLLCKVLYESRPKAALREMQRMIDDIEAYRHTVWLYIFRFQHAMFSLASAAPGEVHNATVQLEKITNLAKQNSDSAVLAFAAVLEALLHLSSSSHEAVTATQTALAKARALQLNPDVERNPQLTILMEFLDLACSVQESNITQIESKRKIMQNVLYESIGDPNWRDDGFIYIPVSKRAMAGVQIQGTGHVIERGGKFFLTFSWLSKLQVEVLGYLFSADSTAYKSGTDGGKADKFAIEGLSVVQKWGRPKLSAGYQQSQRAYLFQELVEAQYLLLICFMRCARGLWQEADGMLVRIEAIATEVGNNFPLNMKSALVYLRGAVLQGTGNTTQALDIYQSPTLNFEQKHTAPPTKRDIDDEISTSYHADSDVTRNFCILAAMNSAFILRDPNHPQHNRLSYLVNSLNSAVQQCGNKYIQAHYSLLVSFLANTTLTAKQYLKGAMEAAKAIGSTQTTALALIYMQEKLFKSTVDEQALKCARAASHQVRRWGDPLWMHVVAGLEAEALEVNGYMADAQQRRADADAGWDKLPKRIKG
;
A
#
# COMPACT_ATOMS: atom_id res chain seq x y z
N MET A 1 -48.11 -11.13 -2.74
CA MET A 1 -48.06 -9.71 -3.18
C MET A 1 -46.75 -9.58 -3.91
N ASP A 2 -46.88 -9.42 -5.20
CA ASP A 2 -45.90 -9.88 -6.18
C ASP A 2 -45.38 -8.64 -6.92
N HIS A 3 -44.11 -8.65 -7.32
CA HIS A 3 -43.83 -8.98 -8.71
C HIS A 3 -42.33 -9.15 -8.99
N ASN A 4 -42.04 -9.99 -9.98
CA ASN A 4 -40.71 -10.15 -10.57
C ASN A 4 -40.32 -8.89 -11.37
N PHE A 5 -39.01 -8.67 -11.49
CA PHE A 5 -38.44 -8.24 -12.78
C PHE A 5 -37.20 -9.08 -13.10
N GLN A 6 -37.08 -9.52 -14.35
CA GLN A 6 -35.99 -10.40 -14.80
C GLN A 6 -34.77 -9.58 -15.23
N PHE A 7 -33.58 -10.11 -14.96
CA PHE A 7 -32.33 -9.63 -15.55
C PHE A 7 -32.35 -9.75 -17.07
N ASN A 8 -31.80 -8.76 -17.77
CA ASN A 8 -31.57 -8.81 -19.20
C ASN A 8 -30.14 -8.34 -19.51
N ALA A 9 -29.35 -9.15 -20.22
CA ALA A 9 -27.90 -8.98 -20.32
C ALA A 9 -27.46 -8.50 -21.71
N MET A 10 -27.42 -7.17 -21.93
CA MET A 10 -26.68 -6.52 -23.01
C MET A 10 -26.48 -5.03 -22.68
N TYR A 11 -25.24 -4.57 -22.50
CA TYR A 11 -24.85 -3.17 -22.76
C TYR A 11 -23.38 -3.07 -23.19
N THR A 12 -23.15 -3.31 -24.47
CA THR A 12 -22.20 -2.49 -25.23
C THR A 12 -22.85 -1.13 -25.55
N ASN A 13 -22.02 -0.12 -25.81
CA ASN A 13 -22.39 1.27 -26.15
C ASN A 13 -22.98 2.11 -24.99
N PHE A 14 -22.21 3.09 -24.53
CA PHE A 14 -22.72 4.28 -23.83
C PHE A 14 -23.07 5.37 -24.87
N PRO A 15 -24.10 6.21 -24.63
CA PRO A 15 -24.48 7.29 -25.53
C PRO A 15 -23.61 8.54 -25.38
N HIS A 16 -23.43 9.30 -26.46
CA HIS A 16 -22.89 10.66 -26.40
C HIS A 16 -23.97 11.66 -25.94
N PRO A 17 -23.64 12.63 -25.05
CA PRO A 17 -24.40 13.87 -24.93
C PRO A 17 -24.23 14.71 -26.20
N GLN A 18 -25.32 15.30 -26.71
CA GLN A 18 -25.25 16.25 -27.82
C GLN A 18 -24.95 17.66 -27.31
N GLU A 19 -24.10 18.40 -28.02
CA GLU A 19 -23.83 19.81 -27.74
C GLU A 19 -25.08 20.68 -27.98
N GLN A 20 -25.31 21.66 -27.10
CA GLN A 20 -26.24 22.76 -27.34
C GLN A 20 -25.47 24.08 -27.40
N GLN A 21 -25.53 24.75 -28.55
CA GLN A 21 -24.91 26.05 -28.77
C GLN A 21 -25.76 27.19 -28.18
N PRO A 22 -25.17 28.15 -27.44
CA PRO A 22 -25.67 29.52 -27.37
C PRO A 22 -25.21 30.33 -28.61
N PRO A 23 -25.94 31.38 -29.01
CA PRO A 23 -25.74 32.04 -30.31
C PRO A 23 -24.60 33.07 -30.31
N SER A 24 -24.08 33.33 -31.52
CA SER A 24 -23.10 34.39 -31.78
C SER A 24 -23.71 35.79 -31.79
N GLN A 25 -23.00 36.75 -31.21
CA GLN A 25 -23.16 38.18 -31.49
C GLN A 25 -21.81 38.81 -31.83
N SER A 26 -21.81 39.68 -32.83
CA SER A 26 -20.63 40.40 -33.33
C SER A 26 -20.82 41.90 -33.13
N VAL A 27 -19.92 42.53 -32.37
CA VAL A 27 -19.87 44.00 -32.19
C VAL A 27 -18.43 44.49 -32.38
N LEU A 28 -18.30 45.72 -32.89
CA LEU A 28 -17.14 46.21 -33.64
C LEU A 28 -15.88 46.51 -32.81
N GLN A 29 -14.75 46.48 -33.51
CA GLN A 29 -13.54 47.26 -33.21
C GLN A 29 -13.83 48.73 -32.91
N SER A 30 -13.02 49.33 -32.04
CA SER A 30 -12.58 50.72 -32.16
C SER A 30 -11.15 50.87 -31.60
N GLN A 31 -10.42 51.90 -32.05
CA GLN A 31 -8.98 52.12 -31.76
C GLN A 31 -8.76 53.35 -30.85
N HIS A 32 -7.48 53.63 -30.55
CA HIS A 32 -6.87 54.86 -29.98
C HIS A 32 -6.54 54.83 -28.46
N GLN A 33 -5.40 55.37 -27.96
CA GLN A 33 -4.08 55.67 -28.57
C GLN A 33 -3.05 56.06 -27.47
N PHE A 34 -1.73 55.89 -27.74
CA PHE A 34 -0.57 56.47 -26.99
C PHE A 34 -0.35 55.97 -25.52
N GLN A 35 0.83 56.12 -24.88
CA GLN A 35 2.13 56.72 -25.28
C GLN A 35 3.35 55.99 -24.65
N ASN A 36 4.56 56.28 -25.16
CA ASN A 36 5.86 55.74 -24.71
C ASN A 36 6.57 56.57 -23.61
N GLN A 37 7.22 55.88 -22.65
CA GLN A 37 8.52 56.20 -22.00
C GLN A 37 8.88 55.06 -21.01
N ASN A 38 10.04 54.40 -20.91
CA ASN A 38 11.44 54.46 -21.44
C ASN A 38 12.50 54.84 -20.37
N ARG A 39 13.65 54.13 -20.38
CA ARG A 39 14.86 54.23 -19.51
C ARG A 39 14.71 53.75 -18.04
N HIS A 40 15.77 53.41 -17.30
CA HIS A 40 17.01 52.61 -17.52
C HIS A 40 17.79 52.50 -16.17
N PHE A 41 18.75 51.58 -16.05
CA PHE A 41 19.64 51.41 -14.86
C PHE A 41 20.63 52.59 -14.65
N PRO A 42 21.21 52.72 -13.44
CA PRO A 42 22.67 52.54 -13.31
C PRO A 42 23.15 51.77 -12.04
N SER A 43 24.47 51.78 -11.78
CA SER A 43 25.24 50.75 -11.05
C SER A 43 25.86 51.16 -9.69
N HIS A 44 26.56 50.22 -9.03
CA HIS A 44 27.39 50.34 -7.80
C HIS A 44 28.34 51.56 -7.70
N VAL A 45 28.57 52.03 -6.45
CA VAL A 45 29.90 52.44 -5.87
C VAL A 45 29.92 52.05 -4.35
N GLN A 46 31.08 52.17 -3.69
CA GLN A 46 31.53 51.54 -2.43
C GLN A 46 32.10 52.56 -1.42
N THR A 47 31.77 52.48 -0.10
CA THR A 47 32.53 53.15 1.00
C THR A 47 32.36 52.50 2.39
N GLN A 48 33.42 52.54 3.21
CA GLN A 48 33.52 52.33 4.68
C GLN A 48 34.10 53.64 5.32
N PRO A 49 34.35 53.84 6.66
CA PRO A 49 34.52 52.88 7.77
C PRO A 49 34.00 53.28 9.21
N HIS A 50 34.25 52.36 10.17
CA HIS A 50 34.48 52.51 11.64
C HIS A 50 33.51 53.27 12.59
N HIS A 51 33.00 52.58 13.63
CA HIS A 51 33.53 52.62 15.03
C HIS A 51 32.81 51.62 15.97
N THR A 52 33.33 51.41 17.20
CA THR A 52 32.93 50.40 18.23
C THR A 52 33.25 50.92 19.64
N PRO A 53 32.95 50.22 20.78
CA PRO A 53 31.77 49.43 21.19
C PRO A 53 31.24 49.79 22.62
N GLN A 54 30.17 49.15 23.11
CA GLN A 54 29.85 49.04 24.56
C GLN A 54 29.31 47.64 24.98
N PHE A 55 29.38 47.33 26.28
CA PHE A 55 29.04 46.04 26.94
C PHE A 55 27.51 45.83 27.11
N ARG A 56 26.93 44.66 27.45
CA ARG A 56 27.19 43.64 28.53
C ARG A 56 26.12 42.50 28.38
N PRO A 57 26.01 41.46 29.26
CA PRO A 57 26.94 40.46 29.84
C PRO A 57 26.74 39.01 29.29
N GLN A 58 27.55 38.04 29.76
CA GLN A 58 27.30 36.58 29.63
C GLN A 58 26.90 35.91 30.98
N PRO A 59 26.16 34.78 30.97
CA PRO A 59 26.03 33.87 32.12
C PRO A 59 27.20 32.85 32.20
N ARG A 60 27.35 32.17 33.35
CA ARG A 60 28.46 31.21 33.64
C ARG A 60 28.00 29.73 33.63
N PRO A 61 28.88 28.77 33.31
CA PRO A 61 28.67 27.34 33.59
C PRO A 61 29.09 26.93 35.03
N PRO A 62 28.62 25.76 35.53
CA PRO A 62 29.00 25.19 36.83
C PRO A 62 30.35 24.41 36.82
N PRO A 63 30.92 24.05 38.00
CA PRO A 63 32.29 23.51 38.12
C PRO A 63 32.41 21.96 38.05
N GLN A 64 33.64 21.47 37.84
CA GLN A 64 34.01 20.04 37.87
C GLN A 64 34.71 19.59 39.18
N PRO A 65 34.65 18.30 39.54
CA PRO A 65 35.56 17.63 40.48
C PRO A 65 36.84 17.06 39.81
N TYR A 66 37.79 16.57 40.62
CA TYR A 66 39.20 16.25 40.28
C TYR A 66 39.49 14.81 39.79
N ASN A 67 40.54 14.67 38.95
CA ASN A 67 41.50 13.52 38.83
C ASN A 67 40.97 12.12 38.38
N LEU A 68 41.74 11.20 37.76
CA LEU A 68 43.13 11.12 37.22
C LEU A 68 43.16 10.09 36.02
N PRO A 69 44.29 9.59 35.44
CA PRO A 69 44.45 9.58 33.97
C PRO A 69 44.46 8.20 33.27
N GLN A 70 44.43 8.19 31.93
CA GLN A 70 45.43 7.46 31.14
C GLN A 70 45.61 8.01 29.70
N SER A 71 46.54 7.41 28.93
CA SER A 71 47.26 8.05 27.82
C SER A 71 47.10 7.36 26.46
N TYR A 72 47.11 8.12 25.37
CA TYR A 72 47.25 7.64 23.98
C TYR A 72 48.35 8.39 23.21
N PRO A 73 49.21 7.69 22.41
CA PRO A 73 50.18 8.31 21.51
C PRO A 73 49.57 8.68 20.13
N PRO A 74 50.23 9.54 19.33
CA PRO A 74 49.64 10.16 18.13
C PRO A 74 49.83 9.39 16.81
N GLN A 75 49.05 9.77 15.79
CA GLN A 75 49.20 9.33 14.39
C GLN A 75 50.26 10.15 13.61
N PRO A 76 50.84 9.58 12.54
CA PRO A 76 51.45 10.31 11.43
C PRO A 76 50.62 10.27 10.13
N ILE A 77 50.90 11.22 9.24
CA ILE A 77 50.19 11.52 7.97
C ILE A 77 50.87 10.82 6.77
N PRO A 78 50.15 10.34 5.74
CA PRO A 78 50.74 9.90 4.47
C PRO A 78 50.73 10.98 3.37
N GLN A 79 51.75 11.00 2.51
CA GLN A 79 51.88 11.93 1.38
C GLN A 79 52.37 11.21 0.08
N ASN A 80 51.55 11.27 -0.97
CA ASN A 80 51.84 11.20 -2.42
C ASN A 80 52.96 10.30 -3.05
N TYR A 81 52.49 9.39 -3.96
CA TYR A 81 53.06 9.04 -5.30
C TYR A 81 54.42 8.29 -5.43
N PRO A 82 54.74 7.66 -6.59
CA PRO A 82 53.90 6.99 -7.62
C PRO A 82 54.44 5.62 -8.18
N GLN A 83 53.62 4.93 -8.98
CA GLN A 83 53.92 4.01 -10.12
C GLN A 83 55.19 3.10 -10.16
N TYR A 84 55.00 1.81 -10.47
CA TYR A 84 55.46 1.16 -11.74
C TYR A 84 54.92 -0.29 -11.91
N TYR A 85 54.98 -0.84 -13.13
CA TYR A 85 54.47 -2.15 -13.56
C TYR A 85 55.43 -3.33 -13.31
N TYR A 86 54.90 -4.54 -13.04
CA TYR A 86 55.17 -5.74 -13.87
C TYR A 86 54.17 -6.91 -13.60
N ASN A 87 54.08 -7.85 -14.55
CA ASN A 87 53.22 -9.05 -14.51
C ASN A 87 53.83 -10.22 -13.71
N HIS A 88 52.97 -11.06 -13.10
CA HIS A 88 53.13 -12.53 -13.00
C HIS A 88 51.83 -13.24 -12.58
N ASP A 89 51.55 -14.42 -13.16
CA ASP A 89 50.48 -15.34 -12.74
C ASP A 89 50.85 -16.18 -11.50
N GLN A 90 49.95 -16.30 -10.53
CA GLN A 90 49.88 -17.41 -9.54
C GLN A 90 48.44 -17.48 -8.94
N PRO A 91 47.93 -18.68 -8.57
CA PRO A 91 46.57 -18.84 -8.05
C PRO A 91 46.47 -18.84 -6.52
N TYR A 92 45.46 -18.14 -5.98
CA TYR A 92 44.95 -18.25 -4.61
C TYR A 92 43.41 -18.34 -4.71
N GLN A 93 42.64 -19.23 -4.06
CA GLN A 93 42.71 -19.84 -2.73
C GLN A 93 42.62 -18.82 -1.58
N SER A 94 41.39 -18.59 -1.11
CA SER A 94 41.05 -17.67 -0.02
C SER A 94 41.58 -18.13 1.34
N PRO A 95 42.31 -17.29 2.10
CA PRO A 95 42.68 -17.60 3.47
C PRO A 95 41.49 -17.38 4.42
N ILE A 96 41.21 -18.36 5.28
CA ILE A 96 40.29 -18.18 6.42
C ILE A 96 41.06 -17.51 7.55
N LEU A 97 40.71 -16.28 7.91
CA LEU A 97 41.24 -15.62 9.11
C LEU A 97 40.43 -16.03 10.34
N GLN A 98 41.07 -16.79 11.22
CA GLN A 98 40.52 -17.33 12.45
C GLN A 98 40.65 -16.31 13.59
N TYR A 99 39.55 -15.65 13.97
CA TYR A 99 39.53 -14.84 15.20
C TYR A 99 39.43 -15.73 16.44
N GLN A 100 40.32 -15.49 17.40
CA GLN A 100 40.40 -16.23 18.66
C GLN A 100 39.41 -15.67 19.70
N GLN A 101 38.78 -16.55 20.48
CA GLN A 101 38.00 -16.17 21.67
C GLN A 101 38.91 -16.16 22.91
N PRO A 102 38.70 -15.24 23.88
CA PRO A 102 39.36 -15.28 25.18
C PRO A 102 38.79 -16.42 26.07
N PRO A 103 39.57 -16.94 27.03
CA PRO A 103 39.17 -18.09 27.86
C PRO A 103 38.19 -17.71 28.99
N PHE A 104 37.24 -18.61 29.27
CA PHE A 104 36.30 -18.50 30.39
C PHE A 104 36.87 -19.09 31.69
N TYR A 105 36.60 -18.43 32.82
CA TYR A 105 36.80 -18.97 34.16
C TYR A 105 35.69 -19.97 34.55
N GLN A 106 36.03 -20.93 35.42
CA GLN A 106 35.07 -21.92 35.96
C GLN A 106 34.30 -21.36 37.17
N ALA A 107 33.06 -21.84 37.35
CA ALA A 107 32.19 -21.59 38.51
C ALA A 107 31.48 -22.90 38.94
N PRO A 108 31.03 -23.04 40.21
CA PRO A 108 30.87 -24.35 40.85
C PRO A 108 29.48 -25.01 40.72
N THR A 109 29.44 -26.32 41.00
CA THR A 109 28.27 -27.21 40.96
C THR A 109 27.37 -27.14 42.21
N PRO A 110 26.04 -27.03 42.07
CA PRO A 110 25.07 -27.26 43.16
C PRO A 110 24.81 -28.75 43.45
N SER A 111 24.29 -29.06 44.64
CA SER A 111 24.09 -30.41 45.20
C SER A 111 22.68 -31.00 44.98
N ALA A 112 22.55 -32.33 45.09
CA ALA A 112 21.30 -33.08 44.89
C ALA A 112 20.42 -33.23 46.16
N PRO A 113 19.10 -33.56 46.02
CA PRO A 113 18.21 -33.92 47.14
C PRO A 113 18.43 -35.36 47.66
N PRO A 114 17.92 -35.71 48.86
CA PRO A 114 18.14 -37.01 49.50
C PRO A 114 17.21 -38.14 49.02
N SER A 115 17.59 -39.38 49.35
CA SER A 115 16.89 -40.62 48.99
C SER A 115 16.05 -41.21 50.14
N GLN A 116 15.05 -42.03 49.78
CA GLN A 116 14.38 -42.99 50.67
C GLN A 116 14.19 -44.35 49.96
N PRO A 117 14.11 -45.47 50.70
CA PRO A 117 14.38 -46.79 50.14
C PRO A 117 13.15 -47.49 49.52
N ARG A 118 13.43 -48.41 48.60
CA ARG A 118 12.48 -49.37 48.02
C ARG A 118 12.68 -50.75 48.64
N VAL A 119 11.59 -51.42 48.99
CA VAL A 119 11.56 -52.83 49.43
C VAL A 119 10.79 -53.67 48.41
N GLU A 120 11.15 -54.94 48.27
CA GLU A 120 10.54 -55.90 47.34
C GLU A 120 9.23 -56.52 47.85
N VAL A 121 8.35 -56.91 46.93
CA VAL A 121 7.51 -58.12 47.06
C VAL A 121 7.46 -58.81 45.70
N VAL A 122 7.49 -60.15 45.69
CA VAL A 122 7.54 -61.04 44.51
C VAL A 122 6.23 -61.83 44.39
N VAL A 123 5.76 -62.15 43.18
CA VAL A 123 5.03 -63.40 42.83
C VAL A 123 4.84 -63.55 41.28
N PRO A 124 4.75 -64.76 40.68
CA PRO A 124 4.99 -64.93 39.23
C PRO A 124 3.99 -65.80 38.39
N THR A 125 3.99 -65.54 37.06
CA THR A 125 3.85 -66.50 35.92
C THR A 125 2.53 -67.25 35.52
N GLN A 126 2.31 -67.28 34.18
CA GLN A 126 1.67 -68.30 33.29
C GLN A 126 0.13 -68.56 33.25
N ARG A 127 -0.49 -68.40 32.06
CA ARG A 127 -0.99 -69.47 31.14
C ARG A 127 -1.71 -68.92 29.87
N SER A 128 -2.07 -69.80 28.92
CA SER A 128 -2.62 -69.55 27.55
C SER A 128 -3.72 -70.61 27.20
N PRO A 129 -4.35 -70.71 25.98
CA PRO A 129 -4.48 -69.79 24.83
C PRO A 129 -5.98 -69.52 24.34
N PRO A 130 -6.54 -69.92 23.15
CA PRO A 130 -7.32 -69.02 22.25
C PRO A 130 -8.79 -69.45 21.94
N PRO A 131 -9.62 -68.72 21.13
CA PRO A 131 -9.71 -68.99 19.66
C PRO A 131 -10.21 -67.86 18.67
N GLN A 132 -9.77 -67.97 17.40
CA GLN A 132 -10.46 -67.75 16.09
C GLN A 132 -11.32 -66.49 15.71
N ALA A 133 -10.72 -65.61 14.87
CA ALA A 133 -11.28 -64.94 13.64
C ALA A 133 -12.52 -64.00 13.78
N MET A 134 -13.20 -63.41 12.75
CA MET A 134 -13.12 -63.29 11.25
C MET A 134 -14.04 -62.10 10.77
N PRO A 135 -14.14 -61.68 9.48
CA PRO A 135 -13.17 -61.13 8.50
C PRO A 135 -13.43 -59.63 8.12
N SER A 136 -12.77 -59.08 7.08
CA SER A 136 -13.05 -57.74 6.52
C SER A 136 -12.78 -57.63 5.00
N PRO A 137 -13.56 -56.85 4.21
CA PRO A 137 -13.35 -56.67 2.77
C PRO A 137 -12.46 -55.47 2.40
N GLN A 138 -11.31 -55.81 1.82
CA GLN A 138 -10.40 -55.08 0.92
C GLN A 138 -10.78 -53.66 0.39
N GLN A 139 -9.76 -52.79 0.35
CA GLN A 139 -9.49 -51.89 -0.79
C GLN A 139 -8.03 -52.03 -1.24
N PHE A 140 -7.75 -51.81 -2.53
CA PHE A 140 -6.42 -51.96 -3.14
C PHE A 140 -5.64 -50.64 -3.18
N GLN A 141 -4.33 -50.75 -2.90
CA GLN A 141 -3.17 -50.23 -3.65
C GLN A 141 -3.26 -48.89 -4.43
N GLN A 142 -2.21 -48.08 -4.52
CA GLN A 142 -0.80 -48.50 -4.73
C GLN A 142 0.24 -47.56 -4.08
N GLN A 143 1.51 -47.96 -4.05
CA GLN A 143 2.54 -47.44 -3.15
C GLN A 143 3.75 -46.82 -3.89
N ARG A 144 4.54 -46.00 -3.18
CA ARG A 144 5.95 -45.72 -3.50
C ARG A 144 6.76 -45.70 -2.19
N HIS A 145 7.86 -46.46 -2.13
CA HIS A 145 8.69 -46.62 -0.92
C HIS A 145 10.11 -46.05 -1.09
N GLN A 146 10.72 -45.64 0.03
CA GLN A 146 12.15 -45.36 0.21
C GLN A 146 12.82 -46.52 0.97
N PHE A 147 14.14 -46.70 0.88
CA PHE A 147 14.95 -47.35 1.93
C PHE A 147 16.46 -47.04 1.82
N TYR A 148 17.15 -47.13 2.97
CA TYR A 148 18.61 -47.21 3.24
C TYR A 148 18.80 -48.42 4.20
N PRO A 149 19.99 -49.10 4.33
CA PRO A 149 21.22 -48.53 4.90
C PRO A 149 22.56 -49.09 4.32
N GLN A 150 23.67 -48.91 5.06
CA GLN A 150 25.10 -49.24 4.74
C GLN A 150 25.55 -50.60 5.35
N PRO A 151 26.85 -51.03 5.36
CA PRO A 151 28.10 -50.66 4.63
C PRO A 151 28.69 -51.94 3.93
N PRO A 152 30.01 -52.30 3.84
CA PRO A 152 31.33 -51.60 3.81
C PRO A 152 32.07 -51.87 2.44
N THR A 153 33.38 -52.14 2.18
CA THR A 153 34.65 -52.36 2.95
C THR A 153 35.94 -52.17 2.11
N GLN A 154 36.98 -51.56 2.71
CA GLN A 154 38.45 -51.83 2.69
C GLN A 154 39.34 -52.05 1.41
N ASN A 155 40.43 -51.23 1.36
CA ASN A 155 41.81 -51.40 0.80
C ASN A 155 42.19 -51.21 -0.71
N GLN A 156 43.01 -50.16 -0.95
CA GLN A 156 44.34 -50.13 -1.64
C GLN A 156 44.45 -50.44 -3.18
N ILE A 157 45.42 -49.96 -4.00
CA ILE A 157 46.72 -49.27 -3.79
C ILE A 157 47.22 -48.44 -5.03
N ARG A 158 48.09 -47.43 -4.81
CA ARG A 158 49.07 -46.73 -5.71
C ARG A 158 48.69 -45.87 -6.97
N SER A 159 49.60 -44.92 -7.23
CA SER A 159 49.74 -43.85 -8.27
C SER A 159 50.77 -44.28 -9.38
N PRO A 160 51.40 -43.43 -10.26
CA PRO A 160 51.34 -41.96 -10.46
C PRO A 160 51.44 -41.34 -11.92
N VAL A 161 50.93 -40.10 -12.07
CA VAL A 161 51.48 -38.89 -12.76
C VAL A 161 52.19 -38.95 -14.14
N ARG A 162 51.63 -38.23 -15.14
CA ARG A 162 52.20 -37.22 -16.09
C ARG A 162 51.19 -37.02 -17.26
N SER A 163 50.71 -35.87 -17.75
CA SER A 163 51.15 -34.46 -17.94
C SER A 163 51.52 -34.14 -19.41
N PHE A 164 51.09 -32.97 -19.93
CA PHE A 164 51.20 -32.43 -21.31
C PHE A 164 50.30 -33.10 -22.38
N GLN A 165 50.01 -32.52 -23.56
CA GLN A 165 49.73 -31.14 -24.05
C GLN A 165 49.44 -31.25 -25.59
N GLN A 166 48.98 -30.17 -26.24
CA GLN A 166 49.00 -29.89 -27.70
C GLN A 166 47.81 -30.36 -28.57
N THR A 167 47.50 -29.48 -29.55
CA THR A 167 46.63 -29.67 -30.73
C THR A 167 47.40 -30.26 -31.91
N PRO A 168 46.74 -30.84 -32.94
CA PRO A 168 46.80 -30.20 -34.27
C PRO A 168 45.50 -30.35 -35.13
N LYS A 169 45.62 -30.16 -36.47
CA LYS A 169 44.54 -30.04 -37.48
C LYS A 169 44.64 -31.12 -38.59
N GLN A 170 43.61 -31.17 -39.48
CA GLN A 170 43.67 -31.63 -40.90
C GLN A 170 43.89 -33.17 -41.13
N GLN A 171 43.61 -33.83 -42.28
CA GLN A 171 43.03 -33.44 -43.59
C GLN A 171 42.37 -34.62 -44.40
N GLN A 172 41.54 -34.25 -45.40
CA GLN A 172 41.05 -34.92 -46.64
C GLN A 172 41.40 -36.38 -47.05
N GLN A 173 40.42 -37.11 -47.63
CA GLN A 173 40.38 -37.70 -49.02
C GLN A 173 38.98 -38.36 -49.31
N GLN A 174 38.33 -38.23 -50.49
CA GLN A 174 38.37 -39.01 -51.76
C GLN A 174 37.97 -40.52 -51.62
N GLN A 175 37.21 -41.21 -52.51
CA GLN A 175 36.64 -40.89 -53.85
C GLN A 175 35.42 -41.79 -54.27
N GLN A 176 34.97 -41.63 -55.53
CA GLN A 176 33.93 -42.28 -56.39
C GLN A 176 33.96 -43.85 -56.48
N GLN A 177 33.03 -44.65 -57.09
CA GLN A 177 31.76 -44.47 -57.87
C GLN A 177 30.93 -45.79 -58.03
N GLN A 178 29.86 -45.75 -58.86
CA GLN A 178 29.00 -46.84 -59.45
C GLN A 178 27.81 -47.31 -58.57
N GLN A 179 26.63 -47.75 -59.04
CA GLN A 179 25.72 -47.67 -60.24
C GLN A 179 24.60 -48.74 -59.94
N GLN A 180 23.37 -48.82 -60.50
CA GLN A 180 22.72 -48.35 -61.73
C GLN A 180 21.15 -48.36 -61.60
N GLN A 181 20.42 -47.50 -62.36
CA GLN A 181 19.07 -47.67 -62.99
C GLN A 181 17.79 -47.86 -62.12
N GLN A 182 16.54 -47.49 -62.49
CA GLN A 182 15.89 -46.61 -63.51
C GLN A 182 14.43 -46.32 -63.00
N SER A 183 13.71 -45.17 -63.12
CA SER A 183 13.43 -44.11 -64.15
C SER A 183 12.10 -44.30 -64.92
N PRO A 184 11.45 -43.26 -65.53
CA PRO A 184 11.49 -41.78 -65.38
C PRO A 184 10.21 -41.28 -64.63
N GLN A 185 9.48 -40.14 -64.75
CA GLN A 185 9.37 -38.84 -65.50
C GLN A 185 8.98 -37.72 -64.48
N GLN A 186 8.89 -36.38 -64.65
CA GLN A 186 8.71 -35.35 -65.71
C GLN A 186 7.23 -34.99 -66.08
N GLN A 187 6.63 -33.80 -65.79
CA GLN A 187 6.94 -32.34 -66.03
C GLN A 187 6.35 -31.77 -67.36
N PRO A 188 6.17 -30.44 -67.61
CA PRO A 188 5.93 -29.26 -66.73
C PRO A 188 4.95 -28.13 -67.28
N LEU A 189 4.75 -27.05 -66.51
CA LEU A 189 4.57 -25.59 -66.87
C LEU A 189 3.41 -24.98 -67.74
N ARG A 190 2.74 -23.98 -67.13
CA ARG A 190 2.47 -22.56 -67.60
C ARG A 190 1.12 -22.13 -68.24
N HIS A 191 0.80 -20.82 -68.02
CA HIS A 191 -0.20 -19.91 -68.64
C HIS A 191 -1.65 -19.92 -68.05
N GLN A 192 -2.17 -18.76 -67.58
CA GLN A 192 -3.08 -17.76 -68.24
C GLN A 192 -4.51 -18.30 -68.55
N GLN A 193 -5.61 -17.53 -68.47
CA GLN A 193 -5.77 -16.06 -68.35
C GLN A 193 -7.04 -15.66 -67.53
N GLU A 194 -7.41 -14.37 -67.54
CA GLU A 194 -8.58 -13.80 -66.87
C GLU A 194 -9.93 -14.26 -67.46
N SER A 195 -10.99 -14.28 -66.65
CA SER A 195 -12.28 -13.63 -66.99
C SER A 195 -13.28 -13.60 -65.83
N GLN A 196 -14.23 -12.68 -65.92
CA GLN A 196 -15.35 -12.49 -65.00
C GLN A 196 -16.49 -13.48 -65.32
N GLN A 197 -17.34 -13.84 -64.33
CA GLN A 197 -18.78 -13.51 -64.32
C GLN A 197 -19.59 -14.22 -63.20
N GLN A 198 -20.57 -13.50 -62.66
CA GLN A 198 -21.77 -14.02 -61.97
C GLN A 198 -22.76 -14.57 -63.03
N PRO A 199 -23.74 -15.48 -62.72
CA PRO A 199 -24.70 -15.28 -61.63
C PRO A 199 -25.31 -16.55 -60.98
N GLN A 200 -26.46 -16.32 -60.31
CA GLN A 200 -27.54 -17.18 -59.77
C GLN A 200 -27.81 -18.49 -60.58
N THR A 201 -28.44 -19.56 -60.07
CA THR A 201 -29.68 -19.66 -59.24
C THR A 201 -29.81 -20.96 -58.38
N TYR A 202 -30.76 -20.98 -57.44
CA TYR A 202 -31.40 -22.17 -56.80
C TYR A 202 -32.27 -23.00 -57.80
N PRO A 203 -32.94 -24.15 -57.46
CA PRO A 203 -32.93 -25.07 -56.29
C PRO A 203 -32.53 -26.53 -56.75
N PRO A 204 -33.30 -27.66 -56.68
CA PRO A 204 -34.25 -28.26 -55.70
C PRO A 204 -34.09 -29.79 -55.35
N GLN A 205 -34.64 -30.17 -54.18
CA GLN A 205 -35.40 -31.41 -53.80
C GLN A 205 -34.94 -32.87 -54.16
N HIS A 206 -34.55 -33.63 -53.11
CA HIS A 206 -35.20 -34.86 -52.52
C HIS A 206 -35.61 -36.10 -53.37
N PRO A 207 -35.64 -37.36 -52.80
CA PRO A 207 -36.22 -37.70 -51.47
C PRO A 207 -35.67 -38.89 -50.60
N ARG A 208 -35.99 -38.82 -49.29
CA ARG A 208 -36.37 -39.85 -48.26
C ARG A 208 -35.67 -41.24 -48.17
N SER A 209 -35.39 -41.72 -46.95
CA SER A 209 -36.29 -42.62 -46.17
C SER A 209 -36.06 -42.67 -44.63
N ALA A 210 -37.02 -43.28 -43.91
CA ALA A 210 -37.35 -43.36 -42.45
C ALA A 210 -36.20 -43.69 -41.42
N SER A 211 -36.34 -43.62 -40.07
CA SER A 211 -37.50 -43.86 -39.17
C SER A 211 -37.50 -43.11 -37.79
N GLN A 212 -38.64 -43.22 -37.09
CA GLN A 212 -39.17 -42.72 -35.77
C GLN A 212 -38.22 -42.73 -34.52
N THR A 213 -38.52 -42.12 -33.35
CA THR A 213 -39.82 -41.93 -32.64
C THR A 213 -39.93 -40.63 -31.76
N GLN A 214 -41.13 -40.39 -31.21
CA GLN A 214 -41.70 -39.18 -30.57
C GLN A 214 -41.26 -38.88 -29.10
N SER A 215 -41.46 -37.69 -28.50
CA SER A 215 -42.77 -36.99 -28.27
C SER A 215 -42.71 -35.48 -27.97
N ASN A 216 -43.88 -34.82 -27.91
CA ASN A 216 -44.11 -33.38 -28.15
C ASN A 216 -44.29 -32.52 -26.86
N THR A 217 -44.33 -31.19 -26.92
CA THR A 217 -45.56 -30.38 -27.19
C THR A 217 -45.24 -28.94 -27.65
N VAL A 218 -46.15 -28.30 -28.40
CA VAL A 218 -45.99 -27.02 -29.14
C VAL A 218 -47.25 -26.16 -29.06
N VAL A 219 -47.12 -24.82 -28.94
CA VAL A 219 -47.93 -23.71 -29.55
C VAL A 219 -47.05 -22.44 -29.40
N GLN A 220 -46.69 -21.57 -30.36
CA GLN A 220 -47.11 -21.16 -31.72
C GLN A 220 -47.79 -19.77 -31.78
N ILE A 221 -47.38 -18.96 -32.77
CA ILE A 221 -47.67 -17.52 -32.94
C ILE A 221 -48.93 -17.29 -33.82
N PRO A 222 -49.45 -16.06 -33.93
CA PRO A 222 -49.31 -15.36 -35.22
C PRO A 222 -48.98 -13.85 -35.11
N ALA A 223 -48.56 -13.26 -36.23
CA ALA A 223 -48.22 -11.84 -36.38
C ALA A 223 -49.08 -11.14 -37.45
N SER A 224 -49.01 -9.80 -37.54
CA SER A 224 -49.62 -8.98 -38.60
C SER A 224 -48.73 -7.77 -38.95
N ASN A 225 -48.89 -7.22 -40.16
CA ASN A 225 -47.93 -6.32 -40.83
C ASN A 225 -48.45 -4.86 -41.05
N VAL A 226 -47.55 -4.02 -41.63
CA VAL A 226 -47.78 -2.91 -42.60
C VAL A 226 -47.42 -1.46 -42.17
N ARG A 227 -46.15 -1.08 -42.40
CA ARG A 227 -45.62 -0.10 -43.41
C ARG A 227 -46.17 1.36 -43.54
N HIS A 228 -45.25 2.32 -43.78
CA HIS A 228 -45.41 3.71 -44.32
C HIS A 228 -46.05 4.77 -43.38
N GLU A 229 -45.77 6.10 -43.46
CA GLU A 229 -44.56 6.89 -43.82
C GLU A 229 -44.69 8.39 -43.35
N GLN A 230 -43.58 9.15 -43.37
CA GLN A 230 -43.41 10.64 -43.46
C GLN A 230 -44.20 11.65 -42.56
N ALA A 231 -43.47 12.22 -41.58
CA ALA A 231 -43.20 13.67 -41.33
C ALA A 231 -44.29 14.78 -41.15
N LEU A 232 -44.17 15.49 -39.99
CA LEU A 232 -44.36 16.96 -39.75
C LEU A 232 -45.80 17.58 -39.81
N PRO A 233 -46.09 18.78 -39.22
CA PRO A 233 -45.37 19.57 -38.17
C PRO A 233 -46.27 20.25 -37.06
N LEU A 234 -45.59 20.94 -36.11
CA LEU A 234 -45.97 22.19 -35.39
C LEU A 234 -46.99 22.27 -34.20
N GLN A 235 -46.51 22.99 -33.15
CA GLN A 235 -47.19 23.93 -32.21
C GLN A 235 -48.00 23.50 -30.94
N LYS A 236 -47.93 24.40 -29.94
CA LYS A 236 -48.65 24.51 -28.64
C LYS A 236 -49.98 25.29 -28.84
N PRO A 237 -50.91 25.55 -27.86
CA PRO A 237 -50.90 25.43 -26.38
C PRO A 237 -52.19 24.68 -25.87
N PRO A 238 -52.93 24.94 -24.74
CA PRO A 238 -52.79 25.88 -23.60
C PRO A 238 -52.98 25.24 -22.19
N ALA A 239 -53.62 25.94 -21.23
CA ALA A 239 -53.55 25.80 -19.78
C ALA A 239 -54.89 25.52 -19.04
N THR A 240 -54.79 25.11 -17.76
CA THR A 240 -55.72 25.31 -16.60
C THR A 240 -57.18 24.81 -16.60
N ARG A 241 -57.56 24.09 -15.51
CA ARG A 241 -58.71 24.29 -14.58
C ARG A 241 -59.04 22.97 -13.80
N VAL A 242 -59.65 22.92 -12.60
CA VAL A 242 -59.80 23.83 -11.43
C VAL A 242 -60.43 23.03 -10.24
N THR A 243 -60.05 23.32 -8.97
CA THR A 243 -60.69 23.01 -7.64
C THR A 243 -61.20 21.58 -7.30
N GLU A 244 -60.82 20.94 -6.17
CA GLU A 244 -61.26 21.15 -4.74
C GLU A 244 -62.63 20.50 -4.39
N PRO A 245 -62.88 20.03 -3.13
CA PRO A 245 -62.82 20.83 -1.89
C PRO A 245 -62.10 20.22 -0.65
N GLU A 246 -61.51 21.12 0.17
CA GLU A 246 -61.63 21.28 1.65
C GLU A 246 -61.29 20.13 2.65
N LEU A 247 -60.83 20.35 3.91
CA LEU A 247 -60.17 21.43 4.69
C LEU A 247 -59.47 20.72 5.90
N LEU A 248 -58.22 21.03 6.31
CA LEU A 248 -57.79 22.06 7.28
C LEU A 248 -58.39 21.88 8.70
N ILE A 249 -57.65 21.83 9.83
CA ILE A 249 -56.91 22.94 10.50
C ILE A 249 -55.96 22.42 11.63
N LYS A 250 -54.72 22.99 11.69
CA LYS A 250 -53.78 23.29 12.82
C LYS A 250 -53.48 22.26 13.97
N GLN A 251 -52.22 22.09 14.42
CA GLN A 251 -51.35 22.94 15.29
C GLN A 251 -51.89 23.07 16.75
N GLU A 252 -51.14 22.92 17.86
CA GLU A 252 -49.68 22.77 18.09
C GLU A 252 -49.31 22.31 19.54
N LEU A 253 -48.01 21.96 19.77
CA LEU A 253 -47.24 22.00 21.04
C LEU A 253 -47.30 20.85 22.11
N ALA A 254 -46.35 20.96 23.06
CA ALA A 254 -45.72 20.02 24.00
C ALA A 254 -46.58 19.35 25.13
N PRO A 255 -46.06 18.33 25.86
CA PRO A 255 -46.83 17.52 26.81
C PRO A 255 -46.77 17.96 28.30
N PRO A 256 -47.85 17.72 29.09
CA PRO A 256 -47.86 17.78 30.55
C PRO A 256 -47.92 16.40 31.25
N THR A 257 -47.71 16.38 32.58
CA THR A 257 -47.62 15.18 33.45
C THR A 257 -48.90 14.86 34.25
N MET A 258 -48.88 13.75 35.02
CA MET A 258 -49.85 13.22 36.04
C MET A 258 -50.62 11.94 35.60
N LYS A 259 -51.01 10.97 36.46
CA LYS A 259 -50.63 10.60 37.87
C LYS A 259 -51.02 9.11 38.16
N THR A 260 -50.56 8.60 39.31
CA THR A 260 -50.85 7.34 40.04
C THR A 260 -52.16 6.56 39.76
N ASP A 261 -52.10 5.21 39.84
CA ASP A 261 -52.67 4.46 40.98
C ASP A 261 -52.22 2.98 41.10
N LEU A 262 -52.51 2.35 42.25
CA LEU A 262 -52.15 0.98 42.65
C LEU A 262 -53.39 0.18 43.11
N PRO A 263 -53.33 -1.17 43.08
CA PRO A 263 -54.08 -1.99 44.04
C PRO A 263 -53.18 -2.97 44.83
N TYR A 264 -53.63 -3.33 46.04
CA TYR A 264 -52.94 -4.14 47.04
C TYR A 264 -53.83 -5.31 47.48
N ASN A 265 -53.29 -6.48 47.87
CA ASN A 265 -54.12 -7.54 48.48
C ASN A 265 -53.37 -8.52 49.41
N ARG A 266 -54.04 -8.99 50.47
CA ARG A 266 -53.64 -10.02 51.47
C ARG A 266 -54.86 -10.44 52.31
N PRO A 267 -54.95 -11.70 52.78
CA PRO A 267 -54.77 -11.98 54.23
C PRO A 267 -53.97 -13.28 54.56
N ASN A 268 -53.87 -13.63 55.85
CA ASN A 268 -53.08 -14.74 56.46
C ASN A 268 -54.03 -15.72 57.24
N PRO A 269 -53.62 -16.58 58.23
CA PRO A 269 -52.44 -17.47 58.47
C PRO A 269 -52.89 -18.97 58.71
N PRO A 270 -52.15 -19.94 59.33
CA PRO A 270 -51.80 -20.02 60.78
C PRO A 270 -50.47 -20.75 61.24
N THR A 271 -50.14 -20.51 62.52
CA THR A 271 -49.37 -21.19 63.62
C THR A 271 -48.86 -22.68 63.47
N THR A 272 -47.85 -23.28 64.16
CA THR A 272 -47.33 -23.20 65.59
C THR A 272 -46.00 -23.98 65.85
N ILE A 273 -45.36 -23.75 67.04
CA ILE A 273 -44.38 -24.58 67.83
C ILE A 273 -42.86 -24.25 67.75
N ASP A 274 -42.21 -24.28 68.93
CA ASP A 274 -40.84 -23.91 69.38
C ASP A 274 -40.58 -24.73 70.69
N PRO A 275 -39.37 -25.21 71.14
CA PRO A 275 -38.22 -24.36 71.59
C PRO A 275 -36.78 -25.00 71.68
N GLN A 276 -35.87 -24.30 72.40
CA GLN A 276 -34.65 -24.76 73.13
C GLN A 276 -33.37 -25.13 72.32
N MET A 277 -32.14 -24.66 72.64
CA MET A 277 -31.55 -23.81 73.73
C MET A 277 -30.55 -22.75 73.12
N LEU A 278 -29.61 -22.02 73.76
CA LEU A 278 -28.99 -21.98 75.11
C LEU A 278 -28.60 -20.51 75.51
N GLN A 279 -27.47 -20.23 76.18
CA GLN A 279 -27.28 -19.00 77.00
C GLN A 279 -25.85 -18.40 77.06
N LYS A 280 -25.79 -17.04 77.03
CA LYS A 280 -25.05 -15.98 77.80
C LYS A 280 -23.97 -16.35 78.88
N PRO A 281 -23.17 -15.40 79.48
CA PRO A 281 -23.07 -13.91 79.37
C PRO A 281 -21.61 -13.35 79.22
N ALA A 282 -21.24 -12.17 79.80
CA ALA A 282 -19.94 -11.47 79.61
C ALA A 282 -19.45 -10.56 80.81
N GLN A 283 -18.16 -10.11 80.74
CA GLN A 283 -17.39 -9.13 81.58
C GLN A 283 -16.89 -9.56 82.99
N PRO A 284 -15.66 -9.16 83.42
CA PRO A 284 -15.33 -7.82 83.99
C PRO A 284 -13.95 -7.20 83.58
N LYS A 285 -13.47 -6.14 84.30
CA LYS A 285 -12.22 -5.30 84.12
C LYS A 285 -11.31 -5.38 85.40
N PRO A 286 -10.22 -4.57 85.68
CA PRO A 286 -9.44 -3.54 84.95
C PRO A 286 -7.85 -3.69 85.00
N PRO A 287 -6.95 -2.77 85.50
CA PRO A 287 -6.04 -1.93 84.68
C PRO A 287 -4.52 -1.80 85.05
N LYS A 288 -3.72 -1.07 84.22
CA LYS A 288 -2.44 -0.29 84.46
C LYS A 288 -2.12 0.53 83.18
N VAL A 289 -1.79 1.84 83.08
CA VAL A 289 -0.91 2.82 83.80
C VAL A 289 0.58 2.65 83.40
N LEU A 290 1.26 3.60 82.72
CA LEU A 290 1.77 4.96 83.10
C LEU A 290 1.73 5.95 81.87
N GLN A 291 1.35 7.24 82.00
CA GLN A 291 2.09 8.47 82.42
C GLN A 291 3.07 9.03 81.35
N ALA A 292 3.01 10.25 80.74
CA ALA A 292 2.43 11.59 81.00
C ALA A 292 3.41 12.65 81.58
N VAL A 293 3.08 13.96 81.43
CA VAL A 293 3.80 15.25 81.74
C VAL A 293 4.22 15.98 80.45
N GLU A 294 3.88 17.25 80.19
CA GLU A 294 2.75 18.10 80.64
C GLU A 294 2.45 19.11 79.47
N THR A 295 1.96 20.37 79.52
CA THR A 295 1.72 21.38 80.56
C THR A 295 0.25 21.88 80.60
N ASN A 296 0.00 23.20 80.68
CA ASN A 296 -0.81 23.74 81.78
C ASN A 296 -1.34 25.16 81.51
N THR A 297 -2.66 25.38 81.57
CA THR A 297 -3.31 26.50 82.30
C THR A 297 -4.85 26.43 82.24
N LYS A 298 -5.52 27.21 83.10
CA LYS A 298 -6.97 27.26 83.43
C LYS A 298 -7.30 28.68 83.96
N PRO A 299 -8.56 29.03 84.33
CA PRO A 299 -9.87 28.79 83.70
C PRO A 299 -10.79 30.05 83.72
N LYS A 300 -12.05 29.96 83.24
CA LYS A 300 -13.30 30.35 83.97
C LYS A 300 -14.58 30.14 83.11
N GLN A 301 -15.57 29.40 83.64
CA GLN A 301 -16.88 29.88 84.17
C GLN A 301 -17.76 30.63 83.14
N VAL A 302 -18.84 30.03 82.60
CA VAL A 302 -20.12 29.56 83.21
C VAL A 302 -21.18 30.66 83.37
N SER A 303 -22.25 30.53 82.56
CA SER A 303 -23.62 31.00 82.80
C SER A 303 -24.56 30.11 81.94
N GLY A 304 -25.88 30.11 82.15
CA GLY A 304 -26.78 29.32 81.28
C GLY A 304 -28.25 29.26 81.68
N ARG A 305 -29.01 28.45 80.91
CA ARG A 305 -30.48 28.23 80.95
C ARG A 305 -31.34 29.46 80.49
N PRO A 306 -32.62 29.27 80.09
CA PRO A 306 -33.00 28.46 78.92
C PRO A 306 -34.13 29.12 78.07
N ALA A 307 -34.39 28.62 76.86
CA ALA A 307 -35.66 28.83 76.17
C ALA A 307 -35.93 27.71 75.14
N ASP A 308 -37.16 27.20 75.08
CA ASP A 308 -37.67 26.43 73.96
C ASP A 308 -38.07 27.36 72.81
N HIS A 309 -37.85 26.96 71.56
CA HIS A 309 -38.74 27.32 70.45
C HIS A 309 -38.71 26.25 69.36
N GLU A 310 -39.88 25.64 69.15
CA GLU A 310 -40.41 25.01 67.94
C GLU A 310 -39.41 24.46 66.89
N ARG A 311 -39.24 23.12 66.91
CA ARG A 311 -38.74 22.39 65.74
C ARG A 311 -39.76 22.46 64.59
N LYS A 312 -39.51 23.33 63.62
CA LYS A 312 -40.00 23.07 62.24
C LYS A 312 -39.28 21.82 61.71
N PRO A 313 -39.95 20.96 60.92
CA PRO A 313 -39.28 19.83 60.30
C PRO A 313 -38.18 20.35 59.35
N PRO A 314 -37.03 19.68 59.24
CA PRO A 314 -36.09 19.98 58.17
C PRO A 314 -36.79 19.78 56.83
N LYS A 315 -36.55 20.68 55.87
CA LYS A 315 -36.80 20.35 54.47
C LYS A 315 -35.89 19.17 54.11
N PRO A 316 -36.30 18.25 53.21
CA PRO A 316 -35.33 17.35 52.61
C PRO A 316 -34.29 18.20 51.87
N ASP A 317 -33.02 18.02 52.22
CA ASP A 317 -31.94 18.62 51.44
C ASP A 317 -31.97 18.01 50.03
N GLU A 318 -32.01 18.88 49.02
CA GLU A 318 -32.03 18.49 47.62
C GLU A 318 -30.66 17.84 47.30
N PRO A 319 -30.62 16.62 46.74
CA PRO A 319 -29.37 15.86 46.65
C PRO A 319 -28.38 16.61 45.76
N GLU A 320 -27.22 16.92 46.34
CA GLU A 320 -26.13 17.63 45.66
C GLU A 320 -25.76 16.88 44.36
N PRO A 321 -25.76 17.57 43.20
CA PRO A 321 -25.62 16.89 41.92
C PRO A 321 -24.23 16.26 41.77
N ASP A 322 -24.15 15.14 41.04
CA ASP A 322 -22.89 14.46 40.72
C ASP A 322 -22.09 15.29 39.69
N TYR A 323 -21.49 16.39 40.17
CA TYR A 323 -20.65 17.30 39.38
C TYR A 323 -19.55 16.56 38.56
N PRO A 324 -18.85 15.54 39.09
CA PRO A 324 -17.95 14.71 38.29
C PRO A 324 -18.62 14.10 37.06
N SER A 325 -19.77 13.41 37.23
CA SER A 325 -20.46 12.79 36.09
C SER A 325 -21.08 13.83 35.15
N LEU A 326 -21.56 14.97 35.67
CA LEU A 326 -22.06 16.08 34.85
C LEU A 326 -20.96 16.68 33.97
N LEU A 327 -19.77 16.92 34.52
CA LEU A 327 -18.62 17.43 33.75
C LEU A 327 -18.13 16.43 32.69
N CYS A 328 -18.17 15.12 32.96
CA CYS A 328 -17.91 14.11 31.94
C CYS A 328 -18.93 14.18 30.78
N VAL A 329 -20.22 14.26 31.10
CA VAL A 329 -21.28 14.37 30.07
C VAL A 329 -21.15 15.65 29.26
N LEU A 330 -20.88 16.79 29.91
CA LEU A 330 -20.61 18.06 29.22
C LEU A 330 -19.38 17.98 28.30
N ALA A 331 -18.31 17.28 28.71
CA ALA A 331 -17.15 17.08 27.86
C ALA A 331 -17.48 16.25 26.62
N ASP A 332 -18.23 15.16 26.77
CA ASP A 332 -18.71 14.37 25.63
C ASP A 332 -19.65 15.20 24.74
N ASP A 333 -20.61 15.96 25.30
CA ASP A 333 -21.49 16.88 24.55
C ASP A 333 -20.69 17.94 23.74
N TYR A 334 -19.63 18.52 24.32
CA TYR A 334 -18.77 19.48 23.62
C TYR A 334 -17.92 18.84 22.51
N VAL A 335 -17.37 17.63 22.73
CA VAL A 335 -16.72 16.85 21.68
C VAL A 335 -17.71 16.53 20.56
N ASP A 336 -18.92 16.12 20.92
CA ASP A 336 -19.97 15.80 19.97
C ASP A 336 -20.48 17.05 19.22
N ALA A 337 -20.45 18.24 19.83
CA ALA A 337 -20.73 19.51 19.17
C ALA A 337 -19.62 19.86 18.17
N ALA A 338 -18.36 19.80 18.59
CA ALA A 338 -17.19 20.04 17.75
C ALA A 338 -17.19 19.12 16.52
N ARG A 339 -17.39 17.81 16.72
CA ARG A 339 -17.38 16.79 15.66
C ARG A 339 -18.57 16.87 14.68
N LYS A 340 -19.53 17.78 14.91
CA LYS A 340 -20.60 18.14 13.96
C LYS A 340 -20.24 19.33 13.06
N LEU A 341 -19.18 20.07 13.35
CA LEU A 341 -18.70 21.20 12.53
C LEU A 341 -18.05 20.71 11.21
N PRO A 342 -18.09 21.51 10.13
CA PRO A 342 -17.54 21.13 8.83
C PRO A 342 -16.03 21.31 8.70
N THR A 343 -15.43 22.19 9.53
CA THR A 343 -14.05 22.67 9.40
C THR A 343 -13.40 22.88 10.78
N PRO A 344 -12.09 22.62 10.94
CA PRO A 344 -11.38 22.76 12.21
C PRO A 344 -10.95 24.22 12.41
N ASP A 345 -11.95 25.08 12.61
CA ASP A 345 -11.76 26.52 12.82
C ASP A 345 -11.68 26.86 14.34
N ASP A 346 -11.51 28.13 14.71
CA ASP A 346 -11.40 28.57 16.11
C ASP A 346 -12.56 28.09 17.01
N GLU A 347 -13.78 27.99 16.46
CA GLU A 347 -14.97 27.47 17.17
C GLU A 347 -14.84 25.97 17.51
N TYR A 348 -14.28 25.18 16.58
CA TYR A 348 -14.01 23.75 16.79
C TYR A 348 -13.01 23.54 17.93
N TYR A 349 -11.87 24.24 17.87
CA TYR A 349 -10.86 24.15 18.93
C TYR A 349 -11.36 24.73 20.27
N THR A 350 -12.26 25.72 20.25
CA THR A 350 -12.90 26.23 21.47
C THR A 350 -13.76 25.16 22.16
N PHE A 351 -14.57 24.40 21.42
CA PHE A 351 -15.34 23.29 21.99
C PHE A 351 -14.44 22.15 22.49
N ILE A 352 -13.42 21.76 21.71
CA ILE A 352 -12.44 20.73 22.13
C ILE A 352 -11.69 21.16 23.40
N ALA A 353 -11.18 22.40 23.48
CA ALA A 353 -10.50 22.92 24.67
C ALA A 353 -11.44 22.97 25.90
N THR A 354 -12.73 23.29 25.69
CA THR A 354 -13.73 23.26 26.76
C THR A 354 -13.95 21.82 27.27
N ALA A 355 -14.04 20.83 26.37
CA ALA A 355 -14.17 19.42 26.75
C ALA A 355 -12.95 18.90 27.53
N ILE A 356 -11.74 19.24 27.05
CA ILE A 356 -10.48 18.92 27.72
C ILE A 356 -10.47 19.52 29.13
N GLY A 357 -10.79 20.82 29.28
CA GLY A 357 -10.86 21.48 30.59
C GLY A 357 -11.93 20.92 31.54
N CYS A 358 -13.07 20.44 31.02
CA CYS A 358 -14.06 19.74 31.82
C CYS A 358 -13.49 18.42 32.41
N LEU A 359 -12.80 17.62 31.59
CA LEU A 359 -12.18 16.36 32.03
C LEU A 359 -10.96 16.59 32.94
N GLU A 360 -10.14 17.60 32.65
CA GLU A 360 -9.02 18.01 33.51
C GLU A 360 -9.51 18.41 34.90
N SER A 361 -10.58 19.22 34.96
CA SER A 361 -11.22 19.62 36.21
C SER A 361 -11.77 18.43 37.00
N VAL A 362 -12.34 17.42 36.31
CA VAL A 362 -12.80 16.16 36.93
C VAL A 362 -11.63 15.40 37.57
N LEU A 363 -10.49 15.30 36.90
CA LEU A 363 -9.31 14.60 37.40
C LEU A 363 -8.58 15.35 38.53
N ASN A 364 -8.50 16.67 38.45
CA ASN A 364 -7.74 17.48 39.40
C ASN A 364 -8.52 17.86 40.67
N ASN A 365 -9.83 18.07 40.59
CA ASN A 365 -10.63 18.62 41.71
C ASN A 365 -11.45 17.58 42.49
N PHE A 366 -11.68 16.38 41.96
CA PHE A 366 -12.60 15.40 42.55
C PHE A 366 -11.93 14.05 42.85
N LYS A 367 -12.39 13.38 43.91
CA LYS A 367 -11.91 12.04 44.30
C LYS A 367 -12.78 10.95 43.67
N LEU A 368 -12.37 10.48 42.50
CA LEU A 368 -13.06 9.44 41.75
C LEU A 368 -12.84 8.04 42.36
N PRO A 369 -13.77 7.09 42.14
CA PRO A 369 -13.47 5.67 42.25
C PRO A 369 -12.39 5.26 41.23
N PRO A 370 -11.39 4.42 41.57
CA PRO A 370 -10.25 4.12 40.68
C PRO A 370 -10.60 3.66 39.26
N LEU A 371 -11.74 2.98 39.07
CA LEU A 371 -12.19 2.59 37.73
C LEU A 371 -12.65 3.80 36.90
N LYS A 372 -13.44 4.71 37.49
CA LYS A 372 -13.81 5.99 36.85
C LYS A 372 -12.57 6.85 36.61
N GLU A 373 -11.65 6.91 37.57
CA GLU A 373 -10.40 7.67 37.48
C GLU A 373 -9.57 7.25 36.27
N ALA A 374 -9.35 5.94 36.08
CA ALA A 374 -8.67 5.41 34.91
C ALA A 374 -9.45 5.65 33.61
N GLN A 375 -10.77 5.42 33.59
CA GLN A 375 -11.61 5.65 32.41
C GLN A 375 -11.58 7.12 31.94
N VAL A 376 -11.72 8.08 32.86
CA VAL A 376 -11.63 9.51 32.55
C VAL A 376 -10.21 9.89 32.11
N SER A 377 -9.17 9.35 32.76
CA SER A 377 -7.77 9.60 32.36
C SER A 377 -7.46 9.13 30.93
N ILE A 378 -8.02 7.97 30.53
CA ILE A 378 -7.87 7.43 29.17
C ILE A 378 -8.67 8.28 28.18
N ARG A 379 -9.92 8.66 28.50
CA ARG A 379 -10.74 9.55 27.65
C ARG A 379 -10.07 10.91 27.42
N TYR A 380 -9.50 11.50 28.47
CA TYR A 380 -8.72 12.73 28.42
C TYR A 380 -7.51 12.61 27.50
N ALA A 381 -6.64 11.62 27.74
CA ALA A 381 -5.44 11.40 26.93
C ALA A 381 -5.76 10.98 25.48
N GLN A 382 -6.90 10.31 25.24
CA GLN A 382 -7.39 10.00 23.89
C GLN A 382 -7.80 11.28 23.15
N ILE A 383 -8.50 12.21 23.79
CA ILE A 383 -8.88 13.50 23.18
C ILE A 383 -7.63 14.36 22.93
N LEU A 384 -6.66 14.39 23.85
CA LEU A 384 -5.37 15.04 23.62
C LEU A 384 -4.66 14.45 22.38
N TYR A 385 -4.65 13.14 22.21
CA TYR A 385 -4.03 12.46 21.07
C TYR A 385 -4.82 12.59 19.75
N GLU A 386 -6.16 12.61 19.80
CA GLU A 386 -7.01 12.71 18.60
C GLU A 386 -7.15 14.14 18.07
N GLU A 387 -7.04 15.15 18.94
CA GLU A 387 -7.40 16.55 18.64
C GLU A 387 -6.27 17.57 18.91
N THR A 388 -5.11 17.18 19.47
CA THR A 388 -4.01 18.12 19.85
C THR A 388 -2.60 17.54 19.60
N GLU A 389 -1.56 18.35 19.83
CA GLU A 389 -0.14 17.95 19.78
C GLU A 389 0.51 17.76 21.18
N ASN A 390 -0.28 17.78 22.27
CA ASN A 390 0.20 17.73 23.66
C ASN A 390 0.64 16.30 24.10
N TYR A 391 1.54 15.67 23.34
CA TYR A 391 1.92 14.26 23.54
C TYR A 391 2.57 13.98 24.92
N ASP A 392 3.38 14.89 25.47
CA ASP A 392 3.98 14.73 26.81
C ASP A 392 2.94 14.71 27.95
N GLU A 393 1.83 15.43 27.78
CA GLU A 393 0.73 15.48 28.75
C GLU A 393 -0.12 14.21 28.70
N ALA A 394 -0.38 13.71 27.48
CA ALA A 394 -1.00 12.41 27.26
C ALA A 394 -0.13 11.27 27.82
N GLU A 395 1.18 11.26 27.53
CA GLU A 395 2.15 10.29 28.10
C GLU A 395 2.12 10.30 29.64
N THR A 396 2.16 11.50 30.24
CA THR A 396 2.13 11.67 31.70
C THR A 396 0.82 11.16 32.31
N THR A 397 -0.32 11.40 31.65
CA THR A 397 -1.64 10.98 32.17
C THR A 397 -1.88 9.49 31.99
N LEU A 398 -1.48 8.92 30.86
CA LEU A 398 -1.55 7.47 30.59
C LEU A 398 -0.65 6.69 31.55
N THR A 399 0.53 7.20 31.88
CA THR A 399 1.43 6.58 32.86
C THR A 399 0.77 6.46 34.24
N LYS A 400 0.11 7.52 34.72
CA LYS A 400 -0.68 7.49 35.98
C LYS A 400 -1.83 6.48 35.91
N ALA A 401 -2.56 6.45 34.78
CA ALA A 401 -3.67 5.53 34.58
C ALA A 401 -3.22 4.06 34.56
N ILE A 402 -2.04 3.74 34.02
CA ILE A 402 -1.43 2.40 34.10
C ILE A 402 -1.21 1.97 35.55
N GLU A 403 -0.64 2.83 36.40
CA GLU A 403 -0.47 2.51 37.83
C GLU A 403 -1.79 2.21 38.54
N ILE A 404 -2.85 2.98 38.24
CA ILE A 404 -4.19 2.77 38.81
C ILE A 404 -4.75 1.42 38.35
N CYS A 405 -4.67 1.12 37.05
CA CYS A 405 -5.12 -0.15 36.48
C CYS A 405 -4.34 -1.35 37.04
N GLU A 406 -3.02 -1.23 37.26
CA GLU A 406 -2.22 -2.28 37.91
C GLU A 406 -2.61 -2.48 39.38
N ARG A 407 -2.66 -1.41 40.16
CA ARG A 407 -2.98 -1.41 41.60
C ARG A 407 -4.35 -2.02 41.89
N HIS A 408 -5.32 -1.79 41.00
CA HIS A 408 -6.69 -2.29 41.12
C HIS A 408 -7.02 -3.51 40.22
N LYS A 409 -6.02 -4.03 39.50
CA LYS A 409 -6.10 -5.22 38.63
C LYS A 409 -7.11 -5.12 37.48
N PHE A 410 -7.28 -3.92 36.91
CA PHE A 410 -8.06 -3.69 35.69
C PHE A 410 -7.22 -4.07 34.46
N VAL A 411 -7.01 -5.38 34.25
CA VAL A 411 -6.09 -5.93 33.24
C VAL A 411 -6.41 -5.45 31.81
N ASP A 412 -7.68 -5.48 31.42
CA ASP A 412 -8.12 -5.07 30.08
C ASP A 412 -7.89 -3.57 29.85
N LEU A 413 -8.24 -2.76 30.85
CA LEU A 413 -8.06 -1.30 30.83
C LEU A 413 -6.58 -0.89 30.89
N LYS A 414 -5.73 -1.64 31.61
CA LYS A 414 -4.26 -1.49 31.56
C LYS A 414 -3.78 -1.60 30.11
N TYR A 415 -4.19 -2.64 29.40
CA TYR A 415 -3.69 -2.90 28.05
C TYR A 415 -4.17 -1.89 27.01
N GLU A 416 -5.40 -1.36 27.13
CA GLU A 416 -5.81 -0.17 26.35
C GLU A 416 -4.94 1.05 26.65
N THR A 417 -4.74 1.37 27.93
CA THR A 417 -3.92 2.52 28.35
C THR A 417 -2.49 2.40 27.80
N GLN A 418 -1.93 1.19 27.86
CA GLN A 418 -0.62 0.83 27.32
C GLN A 418 -0.54 0.91 25.79
N LEU A 419 -1.60 0.49 25.08
CA LEU A 419 -1.68 0.55 23.62
C LEU A 419 -1.81 2.00 23.13
N LEU A 420 -2.59 2.83 23.83
CA LEU A 420 -2.72 4.27 23.56
C LEU A 420 -1.43 5.01 23.88
N LEU A 421 -0.74 4.67 24.98
CA LEU A 421 0.59 5.19 25.30
C LEU A 421 1.60 4.88 24.19
N CYS A 422 1.57 3.67 23.63
CA CYS A 422 2.40 3.34 22.47
C CYS A 422 2.08 4.16 21.21
N LYS A 423 0.82 4.59 21.02
CA LYS A 423 0.43 5.47 19.90
C LYS A 423 0.94 6.90 20.12
N VAL A 424 0.72 7.47 21.30
CA VAL A 424 1.25 8.79 21.71
C VAL A 424 2.79 8.85 21.59
N LEU A 425 3.48 7.81 22.06
CA LEU A 425 4.93 7.69 21.93
C LEU A 425 5.39 7.47 20.48
N TYR A 426 4.54 6.98 19.57
CA TYR A 426 4.93 6.77 18.18
C TYR A 426 4.97 8.09 17.40
N GLU A 427 4.00 8.98 17.60
CA GLU A 427 3.93 10.29 16.91
C GLU A 427 5.07 11.26 17.33
N SER A 428 5.78 10.97 18.42
CA SER A 428 6.87 11.81 18.96
C SER A 428 8.23 11.10 19.06
N ARG A 429 8.25 9.79 19.34
CA ARG A 429 9.47 9.01 19.63
C ARG A 429 9.38 7.56 19.09
N PRO A 430 9.23 7.30 17.77
CA PRO A 430 8.93 5.97 17.22
C PRO A 430 9.79 4.81 17.74
N LYS A 431 11.10 5.05 17.89
CA LYS A 431 12.09 4.04 18.36
C LYS A 431 11.96 3.74 19.86
N ALA A 432 11.38 4.64 20.65
CA ALA A 432 11.02 4.38 22.04
C ALA A 432 9.70 3.58 22.09
N ALA A 433 8.69 4.00 21.33
CA ALA A 433 7.40 3.31 21.24
C ALA A 433 7.55 1.81 20.88
N LEU A 434 8.35 1.47 19.87
CA LEU A 434 8.59 0.07 19.46
C LEU A 434 9.27 -0.76 20.57
N ARG A 435 10.23 -0.18 21.31
CA ARG A 435 10.92 -0.87 22.42
C ARG A 435 9.98 -1.09 23.60
N GLU A 436 9.21 -0.08 23.94
CA GLU A 436 8.28 -0.09 25.07
C GLU A 436 7.10 -1.03 24.76
N MET A 437 6.63 -1.07 23.51
CA MET A 437 5.67 -2.07 23.03
C MET A 437 6.22 -3.49 23.11
N GLN A 438 7.50 -3.72 22.74
CA GLN A 438 8.11 -5.05 22.86
C GLN A 438 8.24 -5.49 24.34
N ARG A 439 8.52 -4.57 25.28
CA ARG A 439 8.46 -4.85 26.73
C ARG A 439 7.07 -5.32 27.16
N MET A 440 6.02 -4.63 26.71
CA MET A 440 4.63 -5.01 27.01
C MET A 440 4.22 -6.35 26.36
N ILE A 441 4.71 -6.64 25.15
CA ILE A 441 4.52 -7.93 24.48
C ILE A 441 5.07 -9.07 25.33
N ASP A 442 6.26 -8.92 25.91
CA ASP A 442 6.90 -9.95 26.72
C ASP A 442 6.14 -10.16 28.06
N ASP A 443 5.65 -9.09 28.69
CA ASP A 443 4.74 -9.17 29.85
C ASP A 443 3.43 -9.90 29.50
N ILE A 444 2.76 -9.52 28.40
CA ILE A 444 1.50 -10.12 27.92
C ILE A 444 1.68 -11.61 27.61
N GLU A 445 2.82 -11.98 27.03
CA GLU A 445 3.19 -13.37 26.72
C GLU A 445 3.42 -14.19 27.99
N ALA A 446 4.07 -13.62 29.02
CA ALA A 446 4.24 -14.26 30.32
C ALA A 446 2.89 -14.54 31.03
N TYR A 447 1.93 -13.61 30.96
CA TYR A 447 0.57 -13.80 31.49
C TYR A 447 -0.37 -14.61 30.56
N ARG A 448 0.05 -14.90 29.32
CA ARG A 448 -0.70 -15.68 28.31
C ARG A 448 -2.04 -15.07 27.86
N HIS A 449 -2.18 -13.75 27.93
CA HIS A 449 -3.39 -13.05 27.49
C HIS A 449 -3.44 -12.98 25.94
N THR A 450 -3.87 -14.09 25.32
CA THR A 450 -3.68 -14.38 23.89
C THR A 450 -4.29 -13.33 22.95
N VAL A 451 -5.53 -12.86 23.21
CA VAL A 451 -6.16 -11.82 22.39
C VAL A 451 -5.36 -10.51 22.39
N TRP A 452 -4.83 -10.11 23.54
CA TRP A 452 -3.98 -8.94 23.72
C TRP A 452 -2.61 -9.12 23.06
N LEU A 453 -2.08 -10.34 23.07
CA LEU A 453 -0.83 -10.68 22.38
C LEU A 453 -0.98 -10.58 20.85
N TYR A 454 -2.15 -10.86 20.28
CA TYR A 454 -2.44 -10.54 18.88
C TYR A 454 -2.43 -9.02 18.63
N ILE A 455 -3.19 -8.25 19.42
CA ILE A 455 -3.33 -6.79 19.23
C ILE A 455 -1.96 -6.10 19.27
N PHE A 456 -1.16 -6.37 20.31
CA PHE A 456 0.16 -5.73 20.45
C PHE A 456 1.15 -6.17 19.36
N ARG A 457 1.18 -7.45 18.96
CA ARG A 457 2.05 -7.88 17.85
C ARG A 457 1.60 -7.33 16.50
N PHE A 458 0.29 -7.19 16.26
CA PHE A 458 -0.21 -6.54 15.04
C PHE A 458 0.15 -5.05 15.03
N GLN A 459 -0.06 -4.32 16.13
CA GLN A 459 0.31 -2.91 16.22
C GLN A 459 1.82 -2.71 16.04
N HIS A 460 2.66 -3.59 16.61
CA HIS A 460 4.11 -3.56 16.39
C HIS A 460 4.44 -3.81 14.91
N ALA A 461 3.80 -4.77 14.25
CA ALA A 461 4.00 -5.01 12.83
C ALA A 461 3.59 -3.76 12.00
N MET A 462 2.44 -3.15 12.28
CA MET A 462 1.96 -1.96 11.58
C MET A 462 2.88 -0.74 11.78
N PHE A 463 3.40 -0.53 13.00
CA PHE A 463 4.41 0.50 13.27
C PHE A 463 5.76 0.22 12.58
N SER A 464 6.19 -1.04 12.50
CA SER A 464 7.38 -1.42 11.73
C SER A 464 7.15 -1.31 10.20
N LEU A 465 5.92 -1.51 9.69
CA LEU A 465 5.55 -1.25 8.29
C LEU A 465 5.52 0.25 7.96
N ALA A 466 5.05 1.09 8.88
CA ALA A 466 5.01 2.54 8.70
C ALA A 466 6.39 3.22 8.86
N SER A 467 7.39 2.51 9.39
CA SER A 467 8.73 3.06 9.59
C SER A 467 9.60 2.96 8.34
N ALA A 468 10.21 4.07 7.94
CA ALA A 468 11.24 4.09 6.91
C ALA A 468 12.61 3.53 7.37
N ALA A 469 12.74 3.04 8.60
CA ALA A 469 14.02 2.68 9.20
C ALA A 469 14.56 1.31 8.73
N PRO A 470 15.85 1.21 8.33
CA PRO A 470 16.47 -0.07 7.96
C PRO A 470 16.38 -1.12 9.08
N GLY A 471 15.83 -2.29 8.75
CA GLY A 471 15.65 -3.42 9.66
C GLY A 471 14.21 -3.63 10.14
N GLU A 472 13.34 -2.61 10.12
CA GLU A 472 11.96 -2.75 10.65
C GLU A 472 11.10 -3.73 9.82
N VAL A 473 11.36 -3.88 8.52
CA VAL A 473 10.76 -4.93 7.68
C VAL A 473 11.02 -6.34 8.22
N HIS A 474 12.20 -6.58 8.78
CA HIS A 474 12.51 -7.87 9.43
C HIS A 474 11.76 -8.02 10.76
N ASN A 475 11.71 -6.96 11.58
CA ASN A 475 10.94 -6.96 12.83
C ASN A 475 9.45 -7.26 12.58
N ALA A 476 8.85 -6.61 11.58
CA ALA A 476 7.47 -6.87 11.16
C ALA A 476 7.26 -8.35 10.76
N THR A 477 8.16 -8.91 9.93
CA THR A 477 8.12 -10.32 9.53
C THR A 477 8.14 -11.25 10.75
N VAL A 478 9.02 -10.99 11.72
CA VAL A 478 9.15 -11.80 12.94
C VAL A 478 7.90 -11.71 13.83
N GLN A 479 7.27 -10.54 13.98
CA GLN A 479 6.01 -10.44 14.72
C GLN A 479 4.86 -11.17 14.01
N LEU A 480 4.77 -11.07 12.67
CA LEU A 480 3.77 -11.79 11.86
C LEU A 480 3.97 -13.31 11.89
N GLU A 481 5.21 -13.80 11.97
CA GLU A 481 5.50 -15.23 12.18
C GLU A 481 5.06 -15.69 13.59
N LYS A 482 5.33 -14.90 14.63
CA LYS A 482 4.88 -15.19 16.00
C LYS A 482 3.34 -15.23 16.09
N ILE A 483 2.63 -14.28 15.45
CA ILE A 483 1.17 -14.32 15.31
C ILE A 483 0.72 -15.58 14.57
N THR A 484 1.33 -15.88 13.43
CA THR A 484 1.06 -17.06 12.60
C THR A 484 1.16 -18.36 13.41
N ASN A 485 2.15 -18.49 14.28
CA ASN A 485 2.34 -19.68 15.10
C ASN A 485 1.38 -19.73 16.30
N LEU A 486 1.05 -18.59 16.91
CA LEU A 486 0.05 -18.48 17.99
C LEU A 486 -1.38 -18.78 17.49
N ALA A 487 -1.74 -18.28 16.30
CA ALA A 487 -3.03 -18.51 15.65
C ALA A 487 -3.25 -20.00 15.32
N LYS A 488 -2.21 -20.70 14.83
CA LYS A 488 -2.25 -22.16 14.63
C LYS A 488 -2.47 -22.94 15.92
N GLN A 489 -1.90 -22.50 17.05
CA GLN A 489 -2.05 -23.17 18.34
C GLN A 489 -3.45 -23.02 18.94
N ASN A 490 -4.14 -21.92 18.64
CA ASN A 490 -5.48 -21.60 19.14
C ASN A 490 -6.62 -21.91 18.14
N SER A 491 -6.27 -22.28 16.89
CA SER A 491 -7.18 -22.50 15.76
C SER A 491 -7.89 -21.22 15.25
N ASP A 492 -7.24 -20.06 15.39
CA ASP A 492 -7.77 -18.76 14.95
C ASP A 492 -7.52 -18.54 13.44
N SER A 493 -8.28 -19.22 12.58
CA SER A 493 -8.05 -19.21 11.11
C SER A 493 -8.14 -17.82 10.47
N ALA A 494 -9.01 -16.92 10.95
CA ALA A 494 -9.11 -15.56 10.42
C ALA A 494 -7.89 -14.69 10.79
N VAL A 495 -7.36 -14.83 12.02
CA VAL A 495 -6.11 -14.18 12.44
C VAL A 495 -4.93 -14.68 11.60
N LEU A 496 -4.89 -16.00 11.34
CA LEU A 496 -3.85 -16.61 10.51
C LEU A 496 -3.90 -16.12 9.05
N ALA A 497 -5.10 -15.99 8.48
CA ALA A 497 -5.29 -15.43 7.13
C ALA A 497 -4.91 -13.94 7.09
N PHE A 498 -5.38 -13.12 8.04
CA PHE A 498 -5.07 -11.69 8.11
C PHE A 498 -3.55 -11.44 8.28
N ALA A 499 -2.88 -12.19 9.15
CA ALA A 499 -1.43 -12.10 9.31
C ALA A 499 -0.67 -12.49 8.02
N ALA A 500 -1.12 -13.51 7.29
CA ALA A 500 -0.53 -13.90 6.01
C ALA A 500 -0.76 -12.86 4.89
N VAL A 501 -1.88 -12.12 4.92
CA VAL A 501 -2.14 -11.04 3.95
C VAL A 501 -1.36 -9.76 4.29
N LEU A 502 -1.14 -9.46 5.58
CA LEU A 502 -0.19 -8.40 6.00
C LEU A 502 1.26 -8.78 5.68
N GLU A 503 1.64 -10.05 5.80
CA GLU A 503 2.94 -10.57 5.35
C GLU A 503 3.11 -10.41 3.83
N ALA A 504 2.05 -10.67 3.05
CA ALA A 504 2.04 -10.42 1.61
C ALA A 504 2.22 -8.93 1.27
N LEU A 505 1.49 -8.03 1.94
CA LEU A 505 1.64 -6.58 1.77
C LEU A 505 3.07 -6.10 2.10
N LEU A 506 3.65 -6.61 3.19
CA LEU A 506 5.02 -6.33 3.61
C LEU A 506 6.04 -6.76 2.54
N HIS A 507 5.94 -8.00 2.05
CA HIS A 507 6.86 -8.50 1.01
C HIS A 507 6.72 -7.71 -0.30
N LEU A 508 5.51 -7.35 -0.71
CA LEU A 508 5.26 -6.58 -1.94
C LEU A 508 5.90 -5.18 -1.88
N SER A 509 5.96 -4.58 -0.69
CA SER A 509 6.60 -3.28 -0.43
C SER A 509 8.13 -3.32 -0.39
N SER A 510 8.73 -4.51 -0.36
CA SER A 510 10.17 -4.71 -0.16
C SER A 510 10.96 -4.64 -1.48
N SER A 511 12.15 -4.03 -1.44
CA SER A 511 13.12 -3.98 -2.55
C SER A 511 13.90 -5.30 -2.75
N SER A 512 13.22 -6.44 -2.56
CA SER A 512 13.82 -7.77 -2.68
C SER A 512 13.57 -8.35 -4.07
N HIS A 513 14.59 -8.97 -4.67
CA HIS A 513 14.40 -9.75 -5.90
C HIS A 513 13.40 -10.92 -5.70
N GLU A 514 13.19 -11.38 -4.46
CA GLU A 514 12.24 -12.43 -4.12
C GLU A 514 10.88 -11.88 -3.65
N ALA A 515 10.69 -10.55 -3.60
CA ALA A 515 9.50 -9.87 -3.07
C ALA A 515 8.18 -10.46 -3.61
N VAL A 516 8.06 -10.63 -4.93
CA VAL A 516 6.83 -11.16 -5.53
C VAL A 516 6.63 -12.64 -5.19
N THR A 517 7.69 -13.46 -5.20
CA THR A 517 7.60 -14.88 -4.82
C THR A 517 7.21 -15.06 -3.36
N ALA A 518 7.77 -14.24 -2.46
CA ALA A 518 7.41 -14.21 -1.06
C ALA A 518 5.95 -13.73 -0.85
N THR A 519 5.52 -12.71 -1.59
CA THR A 519 4.13 -12.21 -1.59
C THR A 519 3.16 -13.30 -2.05
N GLN A 520 3.40 -13.94 -3.19
CA GLN A 520 2.59 -15.05 -3.70
C GLN A 520 2.57 -16.24 -2.72
N THR A 521 3.69 -16.53 -2.05
CA THR A 521 3.77 -17.57 -1.03
C THR A 521 2.92 -17.24 0.20
N ALA A 522 2.95 -15.99 0.67
CA ALA A 522 2.12 -15.52 1.77
C ALA A 522 0.62 -15.51 1.41
N LEU A 523 0.26 -15.03 0.22
CA LEU A 523 -1.11 -15.14 -0.33
C LEU A 523 -1.57 -16.60 -0.44
N ALA A 524 -0.70 -17.55 -0.77
CA ALA A 524 -1.04 -18.97 -0.78
C ALA A 524 -1.36 -19.52 0.62
N LYS A 525 -0.69 -19.03 1.68
CA LYS A 525 -1.05 -19.37 3.08
C LYS A 525 -2.46 -18.87 3.42
N ALA A 526 -2.83 -17.67 2.97
CA ALA A 526 -4.15 -17.08 3.19
C ALA A 526 -5.25 -17.80 2.37
N ARG A 527 -5.04 -18.00 1.07
CA ARG A 527 -5.98 -18.70 0.17
C ARG A 527 -6.20 -20.16 0.56
N ALA A 528 -5.22 -20.83 1.19
CA ALA A 528 -5.42 -22.16 1.78
C ALA A 528 -6.49 -22.20 2.90
N LEU A 529 -6.89 -21.04 3.43
CA LEU A 529 -7.91 -20.88 4.47
C LEU A 529 -9.23 -20.31 3.93
N GLN A 530 -9.35 -20.02 2.63
CA GLN A 530 -10.50 -19.33 2.04
C GLN A 530 -11.85 -20.08 2.20
N LEU A 531 -11.79 -21.40 2.40
CA LEU A 531 -12.97 -22.26 2.66
C LEU A 531 -13.33 -22.36 4.15
N ASN A 532 -12.65 -21.62 5.03
CA ASN A 532 -13.02 -21.51 6.44
C ASN A 532 -14.12 -20.43 6.58
N PRO A 533 -15.25 -20.71 7.26
CA PRO A 533 -16.38 -19.78 7.35
C PRO A 533 -16.09 -18.50 8.14
N ASP A 534 -14.99 -18.41 8.89
CA ASP A 534 -14.52 -17.18 9.54
C ASP A 534 -13.58 -16.34 8.65
N VAL A 535 -13.15 -16.88 7.49
CA VAL A 535 -12.38 -16.18 6.46
C VAL A 535 -13.29 -15.81 5.28
N GLU A 536 -14.07 -16.78 4.78
CA GLU A 536 -15.03 -16.65 3.66
C GLU A 536 -15.97 -15.46 3.81
N ARG A 537 -16.42 -15.18 5.05
CA ARG A 537 -17.38 -14.11 5.38
C ARG A 537 -16.75 -12.72 5.55
N ASN A 538 -15.47 -12.54 5.24
CA ASN A 538 -14.78 -11.25 5.34
C ASN A 538 -14.51 -10.67 3.93
N PRO A 539 -15.46 -9.93 3.33
CA PRO A 539 -15.32 -9.42 1.98
C PRO A 539 -14.13 -8.44 1.85
N GLN A 540 -13.82 -7.67 2.91
CA GLN A 540 -12.67 -6.76 2.94
C GLN A 540 -11.32 -7.51 2.76
N LEU A 541 -11.16 -8.66 3.42
CA LEU A 541 -9.99 -9.52 3.30
C LEU A 541 -9.90 -10.18 1.92
N THR A 542 -11.05 -10.57 1.36
CA THR A 542 -11.14 -11.20 0.03
C THR A 542 -10.69 -10.25 -1.08
N ILE A 543 -11.21 -9.01 -1.14
CA ILE A 543 -10.76 -8.03 -2.16
C ILE A 543 -9.30 -7.62 -1.99
N LEU A 544 -8.79 -7.56 -0.74
CA LEU A 544 -7.39 -7.27 -0.46
C LEU A 544 -6.44 -8.32 -1.06
N MET A 545 -6.79 -9.61 -1.00
CA MET A 545 -6.01 -10.68 -1.64
C MET A 545 -5.93 -10.51 -3.17
N GLU A 546 -7.03 -10.10 -3.81
CA GLU A 546 -7.07 -9.94 -5.27
C GLU A 546 -6.35 -8.68 -5.76
N PHE A 547 -6.33 -7.59 -4.98
CA PHE A 547 -5.45 -6.44 -5.25
C PHE A 547 -3.97 -6.85 -5.21
N LEU A 548 -3.54 -7.57 -4.17
CA LEU A 548 -2.15 -8.00 -4.02
C LEU A 548 -1.73 -9.00 -5.11
N ASP A 549 -2.61 -9.95 -5.49
CA ASP A 549 -2.30 -10.94 -6.52
C ASP A 549 -2.24 -10.32 -7.94
N LEU A 550 -3.05 -9.29 -8.20
CA LEU A 550 -2.95 -8.47 -9.41
C LEU A 550 -1.64 -7.66 -9.41
N ALA A 551 -1.31 -7.00 -8.30
CA ALA A 551 -0.08 -6.23 -8.15
C ALA A 551 1.18 -7.08 -8.44
N CYS A 552 1.23 -8.30 -7.91
CA CYS A 552 2.28 -9.29 -8.20
C CYS A 552 2.50 -9.48 -9.71
N SER A 553 1.41 -9.71 -10.45
CA SER A 553 1.48 -9.94 -11.89
C SER A 553 1.84 -8.69 -12.70
N VAL A 554 1.46 -7.49 -12.23
CA VAL A 554 1.89 -6.23 -12.84
C VAL A 554 3.39 -5.99 -12.62
N GLN A 555 3.89 -6.17 -11.40
CA GLN A 555 5.32 -6.02 -11.05
C GLN A 555 6.19 -7.03 -11.82
N GLU A 556 5.75 -8.27 -11.96
CA GLU A 556 6.38 -9.28 -12.84
C GLU A 556 6.28 -8.97 -14.34
N SER A 557 5.50 -7.96 -14.75
CA SER A 557 5.16 -7.68 -16.16
C SER A 557 4.50 -8.88 -16.87
N ASN A 558 3.74 -9.70 -16.14
CA ASN A 558 3.18 -10.97 -16.61
C ASN A 558 1.87 -10.76 -17.39
N ILE A 559 2.00 -10.29 -18.64
CA ILE A 559 0.88 -9.91 -19.52
C ILE A 559 -0.19 -11.00 -19.71
N THR A 560 0.13 -12.28 -19.47
CA THR A 560 -0.81 -13.39 -19.59
C THR A 560 -1.74 -13.50 -18.38
N GLN A 561 -1.23 -13.24 -17.17
CA GLN A 561 -2.01 -13.29 -15.93
C GLN A 561 -2.75 -11.98 -15.66
N ILE A 562 -2.13 -10.83 -15.98
CA ILE A 562 -2.67 -9.49 -15.67
C ILE A 562 -4.12 -9.34 -16.12
N GLU A 563 -4.46 -9.69 -17.37
CA GLU A 563 -5.82 -9.50 -17.86
C GLU A 563 -6.84 -10.47 -17.22
N SER A 564 -6.40 -11.65 -16.79
CA SER A 564 -7.26 -12.62 -16.09
C SER A 564 -7.52 -12.16 -14.65
N LYS A 565 -6.46 -11.88 -13.88
CA LYS A 565 -6.55 -11.41 -12.50
C LYS A 565 -7.31 -10.09 -12.37
N ARG A 566 -7.13 -9.15 -13.33
CA ARG A 566 -7.90 -7.91 -13.36
C ARG A 566 -9.41 -8.14 -13.53
N LYS A 567 -9.83 -9.18 -14.26
CA LYS A 567 -11.26 -9.55 -14.38
C LYS A 567 -11.77 -10.20 -13.10
N ILE A 568 -10.98 -11.05 -12.45
CA ILE A 568 -11.31 -11.67 -11.15
C ILE A 568 -11.48 -10.57 -10.09
N MET A 569 -10.48 -9.69 -9.93
CA MET A 569 -10.52 -8.55 -9.04
C MET A 569 -11.74 -7.65 -9.29
N GLN A 570 -12.06 -7.34 -10.55
CA GLN A 570 -13.24 -6.53 -10.88
C GLN A 570 -14.57 -7.19 -10.49
N ASN A 571 -14.71 -8.52 -10.63
CA ASN A 571 -15.91 -9.23 -10.17
C ASN A 571 -15.99 -9.22 -8.63
N VAL A 572 -14.91 -9.66 -7.99
CA VAL A 572 -14.80 -9.76 -6.51
C VAL A 572 -14.98 -8.39 -5.85
N LEU A 573 -14.58 -7.30 -6.49
CA LEU A 573 -14.79 -5.92 -6.01
C LEU A 573 -16.27 -5.61 -5.79
N TYR A 574 -17.11 -5.80 -6.82
CA TYR A 574 -18.54 -5.49 -6.72
C TYR A 574 -19.31 -6.52 -5.88
N GLU A 575 -18.90 -7.79 -5.91
CA GLU A 575 -19.41 -8.82 -4.99
C GLU A 575 -19.12 -8.45 -3.53
N SER A 576 -17.90 -8.01 -3.22
CA SER A 576 -17.48 -7.62 -1.87
C SER A 576 -18.18 -6.33 -1.40
N ILE A 577 -18.25 -5.31 -2.24
CA ILE A 577 -18.92 -4.03 -1.91
C ILE A 577 -20.43 -4.24 -1.68
N GLY A 578 -21.05 -5.17 -2.40
CA GLY A 578 -22.46 -5.56 -2.22
C GLY A 578 -22.72 -6.55 -1.07
N ASP A 579 -21.68 -7.09 -0.41
CA ASP A 579 -21.83 -8.11 0.62
C ASP A 579 -22.41 -7.52 1.93
N PRO A 580 -23.47 -8.12 2.51
CA PRO A 580 -24.14 -7.60 3.71
C PRO A 580 -23.30 -7.68 5.00
N ASN A 581 -22.18 -8.40 4.99
CA ASN A 581 -21.20 -8.41 6.09
C ASN A 581 -20.27 -7.17 6.04
N TRP A 582 -20.14 -6.49 4.89
CA TRP A 582 -19.37 -5.24 4.82
C TRP A 582 -20.15 -4.08 5.43
N ARG A 583 -19.71 -3.66 6.60
CA ARG A 583 -20.27 -2.54 7.37
C ARG A 583 -19.62 -1.21 7.00
N ASP A 584 -20.42 -0.16 6.90
CA ASP A 584 -19.97 1.20 6.56
C ASP A 584 -19.55 2.01 7.80
N ASP A 585 -18.96 1.34 8.80
CA ASP A 585 -18.46 1.94 10.04
C ASP A 585 -16.94 2.16 10.05
N GLY A 586 -16.25 1.86 8.95
CA GLY A 586 -14.81 2.11 8.80
C GLY A 586 -13.89 1.09 9.48
N PHE A 587 -14.41 -0.11 9.82
CA PHE A 587 -13.63 -1.18 10.44
C PHE A 587 -13.67 -2.48 9.64
N ILE A 588 -12.56 -3.23 9.70
CA ILE A 588 -12.52 -4.67 9.39
C ILE A 588 -12.57 -5.45 10.70
N TYR A 589 -13.36 -6.52 10.70
CA TYR A 589 -13.62 -7.36 11.87
C TYR A 589 -13.03 -8.75 11.67
N ILE A 590 -12.03 -9.12 12.48
CA ILE A 590 -11.32 -10.41 12.38
C ILE A 590 -11.78 -11.33 13.51
N PRO A 591 -12.54 -12.41 13.24
CA PRO A 591 -12.99 -13.35 14.26
C PRO A 591 -11.85 -13.98 15.07
N VAL A 592 -12.06 -14.13 16.39
CA VAL A 592 -11.18 -14.89 17.29
C VAL A 592 -11.97 -15.93 18.08
N SER A 593 -11.32 -17.05 18.38
CA SER A 593 -11.89 -18.14 19.16
C SER A 593 -12.13 -17.74 20.63
N LYS A 594 -13.09 -18.40 21.27
CA LYS A 594 -13.30 -18.26 22.73
C LYS A 594 -12.09 -18.73 23.56
N ARG A 595 -11.13 -19.44 22.94
CA ARG A 595 -9.88 -19.86 23.56
C ARG A 595 -8.87 -18.71 23.66
N ALA A 596 -8.78 -17.85 22.63
CA ALA A 596 -7.93 -16.65 22.66
C ALA A 596 -8.37 -15.64 23.74
N MET A 597 -9.64 -15.70 24.16
CA MET A 597 -10.22 -14.89 25.23
C MET A 597 -9.97 -15.43 26.66
N ALA A 598 -9.36 -16.61 26.82
CA ALA A 598 -9.18 -17.22 28.13
C ALA A 598 -8.31 -16.34 29.05
N GLY A 599 -8.82 -16.06 30.26
CA GLY A 599 -8.14 -15.24 31.28
C GLY A 599 -8.41 -13.74 31.21
N VAL A 600 -9.02 -13.24 30.14
CA VAL A 600 -9.33 -11.81 29.95
C VAL A 600 -10.81 -11.54 30.23
N GLN A 601 -11.13 -10.39 30.84
CA GLN A 601 -12.49 -9.89 31.02
C GLN A 601 -12.61 -8.55 30.28
N ILE A 602 -13.26 -8.56 29.11
CA ILE A 602 -13.41 -7.36 28.28
C ILE A 602 -14.23 -6.31 29.05
N GLN A 603 -13.73 -5.07 29.11
CA GLN A 603 -14.43 -3.95 29.78
C GLN A 603 -15.10 -2.96 28.81
N GLY A 604 -15.20 -3.31 27.52
CA GLY A 604 -15.85 -2.51 26.46
C GLY A 604 -14.86 -1.73 25.59
N THR A 605 -13.67 -2.30 25.40
CA THR A 605 -12.41 -1.61 25.06
C THR A 605 -12.19 -1.29 23.58
N GLY A 606 -13.13 -1.65 22.69
CA GLY A 606 -13.14 -1.22 21.29
C GLY A 606 -12.25 -2.04 20.35
N HIS A 607 -10.99 -2.32 20.72
CA HIS A 607 -10.10 -3.20 19.94
C HIS A 607 -10.56 -4.68 19.97
N VAL A 608 -11.29 -5.09 21.01
CA VAL A 608 -12.02 -6.37 21.07
C VAL A 608 -13.50 -6.10 21.28
N ILE A 609 -14.36 -6.75 20.49
CA ILE A 609 -15.81 -6.69 20.66
C ILE A 609 -16.44 -8.09 20.68
N GLU A 610 -17.54 -8.25 21.42
CA GLU A 610 -18.42 -9.42 21.31
C GLU A 610 -19.67 -9.07 20.49
N ARG A 611 -19.99 -9.89 19.49
CA ARG A 611 -21.26 -9.80 18.72
C ARG A 611 -21.77 -11.22 18.45
N GLY A 612 -23.04 -11.48 18.79
CA GLY A 612 -23.69 -12.78 18.54
C GLY A 612 -23.01 -13.97 19.23
N GLY A 613 -22.32 -13.76 20.35
CA GLY A 613 -21.55 -14.79 21.03
C GLY A 613 -20.23 -15.19 20.35
N LYS A 614 -19.76 -14.42 19.35
CA LYS A 614 -18.41 -14.47 18.79
C LYS A 614 -17.62 -13.22 19.20
N PHE A 615 -16.31 -13.35 19.30
CA PHE A 615 -15.38 -12.25 19.57
C PHE A 615 -14.65 -11.86 18.28
N PHE A 616 -14.34 -10.57 18.13
CA PHE A 616 -13.66 -10.02 16.97
C PHE A 616 -12.60 -9.01 17.41
N LEU A 617 -11.42 -9.07 16.76
CA LEU A 617 -10.49 -7.95 16.73
C LEU A 617 -11.00 -6.90 15.75
N THR A 618 -10.85 -5.62 16.07
CA THR A 618 -11.19 -4.50 15.19
C THR A 618 -9.92 -3.81 14.68
N PHE A 619 -9.91 -3.44 13.40
CA PHE A 619 -8.88 -2.61 12.80
C PHE A 619 -9.53 -1.55 11.91
N SER A 620 -9.02 -0.32 11.92
CA SER A 620 -9.47 0.72 10.99
C SER A 620 -9.25 0.27 9.54
N TRP A 621 -10.23 0.50 8.68
CA TRP A 621 -10.24 0.02 7.30
C TRP A 621 -10.84 1.02 6.31
N LEU A 622 -10.59 0.80 5.03
CA LEU A 622 -11.12 1.59 3.93
C LEU A 622 -12.65 1.41 3.79
N SER A 623 -13.35 2.51 3.52
CA SER A 623 -14.77 2.47 3.13
C SER A 623 -14.97 1.83 1.75
N LYS A 624 -16.20 1.39 1.45
CA LYS A 624 -16.58 0.84 0.14
C LYS A 624 -16.18 1.76 -1.02
N LEU A 625 -16.43 3.07 -0.86
CA LEU A 625 -16.11 4.11 -1.85
C LEU A 625 -14.59 4.29 -2.07
N GLN A 626 -13.79 4.18 -1.02
CA GLN A 626 -12.32 4.19 -1.15
C GLN A 626 -11.81 2.93 -1.86
N VAL A 627 -12.39 1.76 -1.57
CA VAL A 627 -12.00 0.49 -2.21
C VAL A 627 -12.47 0.43 -3.67
N GLU A 628 -13.64 0.98 -4.01
CA GLU A 628 -14.09 1.17 -5.39
C GLU A 628 -13.08 2.00 -6.20
N VAL A 629 -12.64 3.14 -5.64
CA VAL A 629 -11.61 3.98 -6.26
C VAL A 629 -10.26 3.28 -6.38
N LEU A 630 -9.85 2.44 -5.44
CA LEU A 630 -8.67 1.59 -5.64
C LEU A 630 -8.89 0.56 -6.76
N GLY A 631 -10.09 0.00 -6.88
CA GLY A 631 -10.49 -0.89 -7.99
C GLY A 631 -10.34 -0.24 -9.37
N TYR A 632 -10.76 1.03 -9.52
CA TYR A 632 -10.50 1.82 -10.72
C TYR A 632 -8.99 2.03 -10.98
N LEU A 633 -8.21 2.36 -9.95
CA LEU A 633 -6.77 2.61 -10.07
C LEU A 633 -6.01 1.36 -10.50
N PHE A 634 -6.24 0.23 -9.82
CA PHE A 634 -5.68 -1.07 -10.19
C PHE A 634 -6.13 -1.50 -11.59
N SER A 635 -7.35 -1.16 -12.02
CA SER A 635 -7.84 -1.43 -13.39
C SER A 635 -7.13 -0.59 -14.46
N ALA A 636 -6.80 0.66 -14.14
CA ALA A 636 -6.08 1.58 -15.01
C ALA A 636 -4.61 1.16 -15.17
N ASP A 637 -3.88 1.00 -14.07
CA ASP A 637 -2.45 0.67 -14.06
C ASP A 637 -2.18 -0.68 -14.75
N SER A 638 -2.95 -1.72 -14.39
CA SER A 638 -2.87 -3.04 -15.03
C SER A 638 -3.27 -3.07 -16.52
N THR A 639 -3.75 -1.96 -17.10
CA THR A 639 -3.95 -1.80 -18.55
C THR A 639 -3.05 -0.74 -19.19
N ALA A 640 -2.27 0.03 -18.42
CA ALA A 640 -1.46 1.13 -18.93
C ALA A 640 -0.41 0.69 -19.97
N TYR A 641 0.15 -0.53 -19.87
CA TYR A 641 1.08 -1.08 -20.87
C TYR A 641 0.47 -1.28 -22.27
N LYS A 642 -0.88 -1.33 -22.37
CA LYS A 642 -1.64 -1.39 -23.62
C LYS A 642 -2.08 -0.01 -24.13
N SER A 643 -1.70 1.09 -23.47
CA SER A 643 -2.04 2.48 -23.82
C SER A 643 -1.93 2.76 -25.33
N GLY A 644 -2.98 3.34 -25.91
CA GLY A 644 -3.15 3.55 -27.36
C GLY A 644 -3.70 2.34 -28.12
N THR A 645 -3.38 1.11 -27.70
CA THR A 645 -3.65 -0.11 -28.48
C THR A 645 -4.98 -0.80 -28.20
N ASP A 646 -5.66 -0.49 -27.09
CA ASP A 646 -6.87 -1.19 -26.62
C ASP A 646 -8.16 -0.36 -26.65
N GLY A 647 -8.11 0.82 -27.27
CA GLY A 647 -9.19 1.80 -27.24
C GLY A 647 -9.18 2.73 -26.03
N GLY A 648 -8.04 2.84 -25.34
CA GLY A 648 -7.82 3.80 -24.23
C GLY A 648 -8.51 3.36 -22.94
N LYS A 649 -8.47 2.07 -22.59
CA LYS A 649 -9.14 1.56 -21.39
C LYS A 649 -8.48 2.06 -20.11
N ALA A 650 -7.14 2.12 -20.10
CA ALA A 650 -6.37 2.68 -19.00
C ALA A 650 -6.76 4.14 -18.72
N ASP A 651 -6.89 4.98 -19.76
CA ASP A 651 -7.40 6.36 -19.61
C ASP A 651 -8.82 6.40 -19.05
N LYS A 652 -9.73 5.53 -19.54
CA LYS A 652 -11.13 5.51 -19.09
C LYS A 652 -11.27 5.13 -17.62
N PHE A 653 -10.53 4.11 -17.18
CA PHE A 653 -10.48 3.75 -15.75
C PHE A 653 -9.82 4.85 -14.91
N ALA A 654 -8.74 5.46 -15.40
CA ALA A 654 -8.03 6.53 -14.68
C ALA A 654 -8.86 7.81 -14.54
N ILE A 655 -9.51 8.24 -15.62
CA ILE A 655 -10.33 9.45 -15.66
C ILE A 655 -11.61 9.26 -14.82
N GLU A 656 -12.26 8.09 -14.87
CA GLU A 656 -13.46 7.87 -14.05
C GLU A 656 -13.12 7.76 -12.55
N GLY A 657 -12.06 7.04 -12.19
CA GLY A 657 -11.61 6.98 -10.79
C GLY A 657 -11.23 8.35 -10.23
N LEU A 658 -10.49 9.16 -11.01
CA LEU A 658 -10.18 10.55 -10.68
C LEU A 658 -11.46 11.43 -10.58
N SER A 659 -12.43 11.20 -11.47
CA SER A 659 -13.76 11.83 -11.47
C SER A 659 -14.57 11.50 -10.21
N VAL A 660 -14.40 10.32 -9.60
CA VAL A 660 -15.01 9.97 -8.31
C VAL A 660 -14.29 10.68 -7.16
N VAL A 661 -12.95 10.69 -7.13
CA VAL A 661 -12.16 11.34 -6.07
C VAL A 661 -12.42 12.86 -6.03
N GLN A 662 -12.48 13.53 -7.19
CA GLN A 662 -12.75 14.97 -7.28
C GLN A 662 -14.18 15.37 -6.87
N LYS A 663 -15.08 14.40 -6.69
CA LYS A 663 -16.43 14.61 -6.13
C LYS A 663 -16.48 14.39 -4.62
N TRP A 664 -15.40 13.91 -4.00
CA TRP A 664 -15.29 13.85 -2.55
C TRP A 664 -15.07 15.26 -2.00
N GLY A 665 -16.09 15.81 -1.34
CA GLY A 665 -15.92 17.00 -0.50
C GLY A 665 -15.00 16.70 0.68
N ARG A 666 -14.49 17.75 1.34
CA ARG A 666 -13.57 17.62 2.48
C ARG A 666 -14.09 16.61 3.53
N PRO A 667 -13.22 15.72 4.06
CA PRO A 667 -13.61 14.77 5.10
C PRO A 667 -14.21 15.44 6.34
N LYS A 668 -15.13 14.72 7.00
CA LYS A 668 -15.89 15.21 8.15
C LYS A 668 -15.13 14.97 9.45
N LEU A 669 -15.19 15.94 10.36
CA LEU A 669 -14.65 15.86 11.72
C LEU A 669 -15.40 14.89 12.64
N SER A 670 -16.39 14.13 12.13
CA SER A 670 -17.21 13.18 12.89
C SER A 670 -16.44 12.06 13.61
N ALA A 671 -15.17 11.86 13.25
CA ALA A 671 -14.27 10.88 13.89
C ALA A 671 -13.05 11.53 14.59
N GLY A 672 -13.08 12.84 14.84
CA GLY A 672 -11.94 13.62 15.33
C GLY A 672 -11.04 14.16 14.21
N TYR A 673 -10.22 15.15 14.55
CA TYR A 673 -9.31 15.87 13.66
C TYR A 673 -8.27 14.94 13.04
N GLN A 674 -7.52 14.16 13.86
CA GLN A 674 -6.51 13.21 13.35
C GLN A 674 -7.07 12.23 12.33
N GLN A 675 -8.28 11.69 12.55
CA GLN A 675 -8.88 10.74 11.61
C GLN A 675 -9.43 11.43 10.35
N SER A 676 -9.93 12.66 10.46
CA SER A 676 -10.30 13.48 9.30
C SER A 676 -9.06 13.82 8.45
N GLN A 677 -7.96 14.22 9.09
CA GLN A 677 -6.68 14.53 8.44
C GLN A 677 -6.10 13.30 7.73
N ARG A 678 -6.17 12.10 8.35
CA ARG A 678 -5.77 10.84 7.70
C ARG A 678 -6.63 10.49 6.48
N ALA A 679 -7.94 10.77 6.52
CA ALA A 679 -8.83 10.60 5.37
C ALA A 679 -8.55 11.62 4.24
N TYR A 680 -8.18 12.85 4.60
CA TYR A 680 -7.82 13.92 3.67
C TYR A 680 -6.48 13.61 2.97
N LEU A 681 -5.45 13.23 3.72
CA LEU A 681 -4.17 12.77 3.18
C LEU A 681 -4.36 11.57 2.22
N PHE A 682 -5.26 10.62 2.54
CA PHE A 682 -5.59 9.53 1.62
C PHE A 682 -6.21 10.04 0.32
N GLN A 683 -7.16 10.98 0.37
CA GLN A 683 -7.80 11.57 -0.80
C GLN A 683 -6.76 12.25 -1.73
N GLU A 684 -5.93 13.14 -1.17
CA GLU A 684 -4.93 13.89 -1.93
C GLU A 684 -3.86 12.97 -2.56
N LEU A 685 -3.37 11.98 -1.82
CA LEU A 685 -2.36 11.04 -2.34
C LEU A 685 -2.93 10.10 -3.41
N VAL A 686 -4.22 9.74 -3.32
CA VAL A 686 -4.88 8.96 -4.39
C VAL A 686 -5.12 9.82 -5.63
N GLU A 687 -5.55 11.09 -5.50
CA GLU A 687 -5.63 12.00 -6.65
C GLU A 687 -4.26 12.21 -7.31
N ALA A 688 -3.21 12.48 -6.52
CA ALA A 688 -1.84 12.60 -7.04
C ALA A 688 -1.39 11.34 -7.80
N GLN A 689 -1.72 10.14 -7.30
CA GLN A 689 -1.40 8.88 -7.97
C GLN A 689 -2.15 8.71 -9.31
N TYR A 690 -3.43 9.11 -9.39
CA TYR A 690 -4.16 9.15 -10.66
C TYR A 690 -3.56 10.16 -11.65
N LEU A 691 -3.26 11.37 -11.19
CA LEU A 691 -2.66 12.42 -12.02
C LEU A 691 -1.27 12.00 -12.55
N LEU A 692 -0.45 11.34 -11.72
CA LEU A 692 0.84 10.75 -12.12
C LEU A 692 0.65 9.70 -13.22
N LEU A 693 -0.25 8.73 -13.03
CA LEU A 693 -0.54 7.68 -14.02
C LEU A 693 -1.03 8.26 -15.35
N ILE A 694 -1.95 9.24 -15.31
CA ILE A 694 -2.42 9.95 -16.50
C ILE A 694 -1.27 10.73 -17.15
N CYS A 695 -0.42 11.42 -16.38
CA CYS A 695 0.72 12.17 -16.88
C CYS A 695 1.73 11.26 -17.61
N PHE A 696 2.06 10.08 -17.07
CA PHE A 696 2.84 9.07 -17.78
C PHE A 696 2.18 8.67 -19.11
N MET A 697 0.86 8.42 -19.13
CA MET A 697 0.13 8.09 -20.35
C MET A 697 0.04 9.24 -21.37
N ARG A 698 0.11 10.51 -20.93
CA ARG A 698 0.17 11.70 -21.81
C ARG A 698 1.56 11.92 -22.39
N CYS A 699 2.60 11.86 -21.57
CA CYS A 699 4.00 11.88 -22.03
C CYS A 699 4.26 10.76 -23.04
N ALA A 700 3.74 9.56 -22.77
CA ALA A 700 3.80 8.40 -23.64
C ALA A 700 3.08 8.54 -25.00
N ARG A 701 2.37 9.64 -25.27
CA ARG A 701 1.69 9.93 -26.55
C ARG A 701 2.11 11.29 -27.14
N GLY A 702 3.13 11.94 -26.60
CA GLY A 702 3.52 13.28 -27.02
C GLY A 702 2.51 14.39 -26.67
N LEU A 703 1.58 14.13 -25.75
CA LEU A 703 0.53 15.08 -25.33
C LEU A 703 1.07 16.03 -24.23
N TRP A 704 2.15 16.74 -24.56
CA TRP A 704 2.98 17.47 -23.60
C TRP A 704 2.23 18.58 -22.84
N GLN A 705 1.28 19.27 -23.49
CA GLN A 705 0.49 20.33 -22.85
C GLN A 705 -0.47 19.79 -21.78
N GLU A 706 -1.09 18.62 -22.04
CA GLU A 706 -1.90 17.94 -21.03
C GLU A 706 -1.03 17.44 -19.87
N ALA A 707 0.15 16.87 -20.17
CA ALA A 707 1.10 16.41 -19.16
C ALA A 707 1.57 17.55 -18.23
N ASP A 708 1.98 18.69 -18.79
CA ASP A 708 2.40 19.89 -18.06
C ASP A 708 1.28 20.41 -17.13
N GLY A 709 0.04 20.46 -17.63
CA GLY A 709 -1.14 20.80 -16.83
C GLY A 709 -1.43 19.83 -15.67
N MET A 710 -1.11 18.54 -15.81
CA MET A 710 -1.19 17.59 -14.70
C MET A 710 -0.05 17.78 -13.69
N LEU A 711 1.17 18.11 -14.15
CA LEU A 711 2.32 18.35 -13.25
C LEU A 711 2.07 19.54 -12.33
N VAL A 712 1.53 20.65 -12.82
CA VAL A 712 1.17 21.82 -11.99
C VAL A 712 0.19 21.44 -10.86
N ARG A 713 -0.75 20.53 -11.12
CA ARG A 713 -1.67 20.02 -10.10
C ARG A 713 -0.99 19.14 -9.07
N ILE A 714 -0.09 18.24 -9.50
CA ILE A 714 0.67 17.38 -8.59
C ILE A 714 1.65 18.23 -7.74
N GLU A 715 2.24 19.29 -8.30
CA GLU A 715 3.06 20.26 -7.54
C GLU A 715 2.24 21.02 -6.50
N ALA A 716 0.98 21.38 -6.79
CA ALA A 716 0.07 21.97 -5.81
C ALA A 716 -0.26 21.00 -4.67
N ILE A 717 -0.67 19.77 -4.97
CA ILE A 717 -0.97 18.73 -3.97
C ILE A 717 0.26 18.42 -3.11
N ALA A 718 1.44 18.26 -3.73
CA ALA A 718 2.69 18.03 -3.01
C ALA A 718 3.11 19.22 -2.10
N THR A 719 2.61 20.43 -2.38
CA THR A 719 2.82 21.60 -1.53
C THR A 719 1.81 21.66 -0.37
N GLU A 720 0.54 21.32 -0.61
CA GLU A 720 -0.52 21.31 0.42
C GLU A 720 -0.37 20.13 1.41
N VAL A 721 0.09 18.98 0.93
CA VAL A 721 0.35 17.76 1.72
C VAL A 721 1.69 17.82 2.47
N GLY A 722 2.64 18.63 1.98
CA GLY A 722 3.94 18.86 2.63
C GLY A 722 4.78 17.60 2.82
N ASN A 723 5.34 17.41 4.02
CA ASN A 723 6.23 16.28 4.33
C ASN A 723 5.55 14.91 4.25
N ASN A 724 4.21 14.86 4.25
CA ASN A 724 3.44 13.62 4.01
C ASN A 724 3.43 13.16 2.55
N PHE A 725 3.99 13.93 1.61
CA PHE A 725 4.03 13.56 0.19
C PHE A 725 5.15 12.54 -0.08
N PRO A 726 4.83 11.27 -0.46
CA PRO A 726 5.81 10.18 -0.48
C PRO A 726 7.02 10.42 -1.41
N LEU A 727 8.21 9.99 -0.97
CA LEU A 727 9.47 10.21 -1.70
C LEU A 727 9.48 9.53 -3.09
N ASN A 728 8.79 8.40 -3.24
CA ASN A 728 8.63 7.73 -4.53
C ASN A 728 7.74 8.56 -5.51
N MET A 729 6.65 9.17 -5.02
CA MET A 729 5.83 10.11 -5.80
C MET A 729 6.61 11.39 -6.14
N LYS A 730 7.38 11.93 -5.18
CA LYS A 730 8.28 13.07 -5.39
C LYS A 730 9.33 12.77 -6.47
N SER A 731 9.88 11.56 -6.48
CA SER A 731 10.82 11.09 -7.51
C SER A 731 10.15 10.95 -8.88
N ALA A 732 8.91 10.43 -8.93
CA ALA A 732 8.12 10.34 -10.16
C ALA A 732 7.80 11.72 -10.75
N LEU A 733 7.42 12.69 -9.90
CA LEU A 733 7.13 14.07 -10.26
C LEU A 733 8.34 14.78 -10.88
N VAL A 734 9.49 14.73 -10.21
CA VAL A 734 10.74 15.35 -10.72
C VAL A 734 11.19 14.67 -12.02
N TYR A 735 11.08 13.35 -12.13
CA TYR A 735 11.38 12.63 -13.37
C TYR A 735 10.45 13.03 -14.53
N LEU A 736 9.14 13.11 -14.30
CA LEU A 736 8.16 13.53 -15.31
C LEU A 736 8.39 14.97 -15.77
N ARG A 737 8.74 15.89 -14.87
CA ARG A 737 9.10 17.27 -15.22
C ARG A 737 10.31 17.31 -16.18
N GLY A 738 11.33 16.48 -15.91
CA GLY A 738 12.45 16.27 -16.85
C GLY A 738 12.00 15.69 -18.19
N ALA A 739 11.08 14.71 -18.18
CA ALA A 739 10.55 14.07 -19.38
C ALA A 739 9.71 15.01 -20.26
N VAL A 740 8.88 15.87 -19.68
CA VAL A 740 8.12 16.91 -20.41
C VAL A 740 9.06 17.96 -21.00
N LEU A 741 10.09 18.39 -20.25
CA LEU A 741 11.10 19.32 -20.77
C LEU A 741 11.91 18.70 -21.92
N GLN A 742 12.32 17.43 -21.83
CA GLN A 742 12.99 16.73 -22.93
C GLN A 742 12.05 16.55 -24.12
N GLY A 743 10.81 16.12 -23.89
CA GLY A 743 9.78 15.89 -24.90
C GLY A 743 9.30 17.14 -25.62
N THR A 744 9.53 18.33 -25.04
CA THR A 744 9.26 19.63 -25.68
C THR A 744 10.49 20.28 -26.31
N GLY A 745 11.66 19.61 -26.31
CA GLY A 745 12.91 20.08 -26.89
C GLY A 745 13.77 20.97 -25.99
N ASN A 746 13.52 21.01 -24.69
CA ASN A 746 14.29 21.76 -23.69
C ASN A 746 15.32 20.85 -23.00
N THR A 747 16.25 20.29 -23.78
CA THR A 747 17.21 19.27 -23.34
C THR A 747 18.15 19.73 -22.23
N THR A 748 18.54 21.01 -22.20
CA THR A 748 19.39 21.57 -21.12
C THR A 748 18.71 21.47 -19.76
N GLN A 749 17.50 22.04 -19.61
CA GLN A 749 16.78 22.01 -18.33
C GLN A 749 16.31 20.60 -17.95
N ALA A 750 16.05 19.73 -18.94
CA ALA A 750 15.81 18.31 -18.67
C ALA A 750 17.06 17.63 -18.08
N LEU A 751 18.24 17.89 -18.62
CA LEU A 751 19.50 17.35 -18.11
C LEU A 751 19.81 17.84 -16.69
N ASP A 752 19.58 19.14 -16.41
CA ASP A 752 19.75 19.72 -15.07
C ASP A 752 18.84 19.00 -14.04
N ILE A 753 17.60 18.70 -14.41
CA ILE A 753 16.65 17.97 -13.56
C ILE A 753 17.07 16.50 -13.38
N TYR A 754 17.48 15.81 -14.44
CA TYR A 754 17.91 14.42 -14.34
C TYR A 754 19.21 14.24 -13.54
N GLN A 755 20.08 15.26 -13.50
CA GLN A 755 21.29 15.29 -12.67
C GLN A 755 21.04 15.85 -11.25
N SER A 756 19.80 16.19 -10.88
CA SER A 756 19.47 16.69 -9.55
C SER A 756 19.69 15.64 -8.44
N PRO A 757 19.94 16.06 -7.18
CA PRO A 757 20.18 15.13 -6.06
C PRO A 757 19.08 14.10 -5.82
N THR A 758 17.82 14.42 -6.17
CA THR A 758 16.67 13.51 -6.06
C THR A 758 16.75 12.33 -7.04
N LEU A 759 17.38 12.52 -8.20
CA LEU A 759 17.47 11.52 -9.27
C LEU A 759 18.89 10.95 -9.49
N ASN A 760 19.90 11.48 -8.79
CA ASN A 760 21.27 11.02 -8.92
C ASN A 760 21.56 9.76 -8.08
N PHE A 761 21.76 8.61 -8.74
CA PHE A 761 22.13 7.37 -8.05
C PHE A 761 23.62 7.27 -7.66
N GLU A 762 24.51 8.08 -8.26
CA GLU A 762 25.96 8.02 -7.99
C GLU A 762 26.31 8.59 -6.59
N GLN A 763 25.52 9.54 -6.08
CA GLN A 763 25.70 10.10 -4.73
C GLN A 763 25.27 9.14 -3.60
N LYS A 764 24.29 8.25 -3.83
CA LYS A 764 23.79 7.32 -2.80
C LYS A 764 24.82 6.27 -2.35
N HIS A 765 25.93 6.11 -3.07
CA HIS A 765 26.99 5.14 -2.74
C HIS A 765 28.23 5.74 -2.06
N THR A 766 28.33 7.07 -1.94
CA THR A 766 29.59 7.74 -1.55
C THR A 766 29.55 8.51 -0.22
N ALA A 767 28.35 8.80 0.32
CA ALA A 767 28.20 9.44 1.62
C ALA A 767 27.64 8.47 2.67
N PRO A 768 28.36 8.14 3.76
CA PRO A 768 27.69 7.68 4.98
C PRO A 768 26.83 8.83 5.52
N PRO A 769 25.63 8.56 6.07
CA PRO A 769 24.73 9.63 6.52
C PRO A 769 25.37 10.46 7.63
N THR A 770 25.71 11.70 7.29
CA THR A 770 26.19 12.69 8.26
C THR A 770 25.07 13.03 9.24
N LYS A 771 25.37 12.99 10.55
CA LYS A 771 24.41 13.23 11.66
C LYS A 771 23.91 14.68 11.78
N ARG A 772 23.56 15.33 10.67
CA ARG A 772 23.14 16.75 10.61
C ARG A 772 21.87 16.97 9.79
N ASP A 773 21.55 16.04 8.89
CA ASP A 773 20.27 16.02 8.16
C ASP A 773 19.28 15.07 8.86
N ILE A 774 19.35 15.06 10.20
CA ILE A 774 18.31 14.50 11.08
C ILE A 774 17.71 15.72 11.79
N ASP A 775 16.79 16.38 11.09
CA ASP A 775 15.62 16.90 11.80
C ASP A 775 14.87 15.66 12.31
N ASP A 776 14.58 15.59 13.62
CA ASP A 776 13.92 14.42 14.25
C ASP A 776 12.42 14.30 13.88
N GLU A 777 11.99 14.90 12.77
CA GLU A 777 10.67 14.68 12.20
C GLU A 777 10.51 13.24 11.71
N ILE A 778 9.32 12.68 11.91
CA ILE A 778 8.97 11.36 11.41
C ILE A 778 8.89 11.45 9.88
N SER A 779 9.91 10.93 9.20
CA SER A 779 9.87 10.80 7.75
C SER A 779 8.79 9.78 7.35
N THR A 780 7.58 10.29 7.09
CA THR A 780 6.41 9.57 6.56
C THR A 780 6.60 9.08 5.12
N SER A 781 7.83 9.14 4.62
CA SER A 781 8.31 8.47 3.41
C SER A 781 8.33 6.94 3.58
N TYR A 782 7.13 6.33 3.55
CA TYR A 782 6.94 4.90 3.34
C TYR A 782 7.93 4.38 2.28
N HIS A 783 8.82 3.47 2.68
CA HIS A 783 9.83 2.86 1.82
C HIS A 783 10.76 3.90 1.12
N ALA A 784 11.45 4.73 1.90
CA ALA A 784 12.46 5.68 1.40
C ALA A 784 13.54 5.04 0.50
N ASP A 785 13.99 3.82 0.85
CA ASP A 785 14.93 3.01 0.07
C ASP A 785 14.25 2.13 -1.01
N SER A 786 13.00 2.41 -1.39
CA SER A 786 12.26 1.61 -2.37
C SER A 786 12.93 1.56 -3.75
N ASP A 787 12.78 0.41 -4.41
CA ASP A 787 13.15 0.22 -5.81
C ASP A 787 12.44 1.23 -6.74
N VAL A 788 11.28 1.78 -6.35
CA VAL A 788 10.57 2.79 -7.14
C VAL A 788 11.41 4.06 -7.29
N THR A 789 11.95 4.60 -6.19
CA THR A 789 12.88 5.74 -6.21
C THR A 789 14.12 5.40 -7.05
N ARG A 790 14.73 4.23 -6.82
CA ARG A 790 15.89 3.75 -7.59
C ARG A 790 15.62 3.65 -9.10
N ASN A 791 14.45 3.16 -9.48
CA ASN A 791 14.02 3.01 -10.87
C ASN A 791 13.92 4.38 -11.57
N PHE A 792 13.41 5.41 -10.89
CA PHE A 792 13.42 6.78 -11.45
C PHE A 792 14.84 7.36 -11.59
N CYS A 793 15.76 7.07 -10.66
CA CYS A 793 17.16 7.45 -10.82
C CYS A 793 17.82 6.78 -12.04
N ILE A 794 17.55 5.49 -12.27
CA ILE A 794 18.05 4.75 -13.45
C ILE A 794 17.47 5.34 -14.74
N LEU A 795 16.16 5.62 -14.79
CA LEU A 795 15.51 6.23 -15.96
C LEU A 795 16.05 7.65 -16.25
N ALA A 796 16.25 8.48 -15.22
CA ALA A 796 16.84 9.81 -15.35
C ALA A 796 18.26 9.76 -15.94
N ALA A 797 19.08 8.81 -15.49
CA ALA A 797 20.42 8.59 -16.01
C ALA A 797 20.42 8.02 -17.44
N MET A 798 19.46 7.14 -17.80
CA MET A 798 19.29 6.68 -19.17
C MET A 798 18.89 7.84 -20.11
N ASN A 799 17.98 8.71 -19.68
CA ASN A 799 17.58 9.89 -20.45
C ASN A 799 18.73 10.91 -20.56
N SER A 800 19.53 11.06 -19.50
CA SER A 800 20.79 11.82 -19.54
C SER A 800 21.77 11.23 -20.56
N ALA A 801 21.95 9.90 -20.61
CA ALA A 801 22.82 9.25 -21.59
C ALA A 801 22.36 9.47 -23.05
N PHE A 802 21.05 9.59 -23.30
CA PHE A 802 20.54 10.00 -24.62
C PHE A 802 20.89 11.45 -24.97
N ILE A 803 20.83 12.39 -24.01
CA ILE A 803 21.19 13.80 -24.21
C ILE A 803 22.72 13.97 -24.39
N LEU A 804 23.53 13.28 -23.58
CA LEU A 804 25.00 13.31 -23.62
C LEU A 804 25.61 12.66 -24.87
N ARG A 805 24.79 12.05 -25.75
CA ARG A 805 25.25 11.28 -26.92
C ARG A 805 25.93 12.12 -28.00
N ASP A 806 25.53 13.38 -28.17
CA ASP A 806 26.13 14.26 -29.18
C ASP A 806 27.63 14.49 -28.86
N PRO A 807 28.57 14.18 -29.77
CA PRO A 807 30.00 14.45 -29.58
C PRO A 807 30.34 15.93 -29.33
N ASN A 808 29.46 16.85 -29.73
CA ASN A 808 29.61 18.29 -29.48
C ASN A 808 29.13 18.71 -28.08
N HIS A 809 28.47 17.83 -27.32
CA HIS A 809 27.94 18.17 -26.02
C HIS A 809 29.06 18.35 -24.97
N PRO A 810 29.09 19.43 -24.17
CA PRO A 810 30.21 19.71 -23.25
C PRO A 810 30.51 18.61 -22.21
N GLN A 811 29.51 17.78 -21.88
CA GLN A 811 29.63 16.65 -20.96
C GLN A 811 29.72 15.27 -21.66
N HIS A 812 29.95 15.20 -22.98
CA HIS A 812 30.02 13.93 -23.74
C HIS A 812 31.06 12.96 -23.15
N ASN A 813 32.16 13.47 -22.61
CA ASN A 813 33.19 12.70 -21.91
C ASN A 813 32.68 11.88 -20.71
N ARG A 814 31.55 12.24 -20.09
CA ARG A 814 30.93 11.49 -18.97
C ARG A 814 30.11 10.28 -19.44
N LEU A 815 29.75 10.20 -20.72
CA LEU A 815 28.82 9.19 -21.25
C LEU A 815 29.31 7.75 -21.03
N SER A 816 30.60 7.48 -21.27
CA SER A 816 31.17 6.14 -21.10
C SER A 816 31.18 5.68 -19.64
N TYR A 817 31.44 6.59 -18.70
CA TYR A 817 31.34 6.33 -17.26
C TYR A 817 29.88 6.05 -16.87
N LEU A 818 28.96 6.94 -17.27
CA LEU A 818 27.53 6.83 -16.96
C LEU A 818 26.91 5.51 -17.46
N VAL A 819 27.27 5.05 -18.65
CA VAL A 819 26.80 3.76 -19.20
C VAL A 819 27.36 2.57 -18.42
N ASN A 820 28.61 2.64 -17.96
CA ASN A 820 29.19 1.60 -17.10
C ASN A 820 28.52 1.56 -15.71
N SER A 821 28.25 2.73 -15.11
CA SER A 821 27.47 2.87 -13.87
C SER A 821 26.04 2.33 -14.02
N LEU A 822 25.37 2.66 -15.14
CA LEU A 822 24.03 2.15 -15.46
C LEU A 822 24.00 0.62 -15.59
N ASN A 823 25.04 0.01 -16.14
CA ASN A 823 25.09 -1.44 -16.33
C ASN A 823 24.96 -2.19 -14.99
N SER A 824 25.70 -1.80 -13.95
CA SER A 824 25.61 -2.47 -12.64
C SER A 824 24.27 -2.21 -11.95
N ALA A 825 23.71 -1.00 -12.08
CA ALA A 825 22.40 -0.65 -11.53
C ALA A 825 21.25 -1.42 -12.19
N VAL A 826 21.26 -1.59 -13.52
CA VAL A 826 20.21 -2.29 -14.26
C VAL A 826 20.25 -3.81 -14.06
N GLN A 827 21.42 -4.42 -13.93
CA GLN A 827 21.51 -5.86 -13.61
C GLN A 827 20.95 -6.21 -12.22
N GLN A 828 20.85 -5.22 -11.32
CA GLN A 828 20.24 -5.35 -9.99
C GLN A 828 18.79 -4.85 -9.94
N CYS A 829 18.22 -4.39 -11.06
CA CYS A 829 16.87 -3.87 -11.15
C CYS A 829 15.90 -4.98 -11.60
N GLY A 830 14.92 -5.33 -10.78
CA GLY A 830 13.90 -6.34 -11.13
C GLY A 830 12.91 -5.92 -12.23
N ASN A 831 12.91 -4.65 -12.64
CA ASN A 831 11.94 -4.12 -13.60
C ASN A 831 12.33 -4.46 -15.05
N LYS A 832 11.56 -5.39 -15.64
CA LYS A 832 11.77 -5.90 -17.01
C LYS A 832 11.62 -4.81 -18.09
N TYR A 833 10.82 -3.76 -17.87
CA TYR A 833 10.74 -2.62 -18.78
C TYR A 833 12.04 -1.81 -18.78
N ILE A 834 12.68 -1.61 -17.62
CA ILE A 834 13.97 -0.91 -17.52
C ILE A 834 15.07 -1.73 -18.20
N GLN A 835 15.14 -3.04 -17.94
CA GLN A 835 16.09 -3.94 -18.62
C GLN A 835 15.94 -3.92 -20.16
N ALA A 836 14.70 -3.89 -20.67
CA ALA A 836 14.41 -3.83 -22.11
C ALA A 836 14.84 -2.48 -22.74
N HIS A 837 14.52 -1.35 -22.10
CA HIS A 837 14.92 -0.03 -22.61
C HIS A 837 16.42 0.24 -22.45
N TYR A 838 17.07 -0.29 -21.41
CA TYR A 838 18.53 -0.27 -21.28
C TYR A 838 19.20 -1.07 -22.40
N SER A 839 18.63 -2.21 -22.78
CA SER A 839 19.10 -2.99 -23.94
C SER A 839 18.98 -2.18 -25.26
N LEU A 840 17.91 -1.38 -25.43
CA LEU A 840 17.84 -0.43 -26.54
C LEU A 840 18.93 0.64 -26.47
N LEU A 841 19.13 1.28 -25.30
CA LEU A 841 20.15 2.31 -25.09
C LEU A 841 21.56 1.79 -25.45
N VAL A 842 21.93 0.60 -24.97
CA VAL A 842 23.23 -0.02 -25.31
C VAL A 842 23.32 -0.31 -26.81
N SER A 843 22.25 -0.77 -27.46
CA SER A 843 22.25 -0.96 -28.92
C SER A 843 22.45 0.36 -29.70
N PHE A 844 21.91 1.48 -29.18
CA PHE A 844 21.94 2.82 -29.79
C PHE A 844 23.28 3.55 -29.59
N LEU A 845 24.01 3.19 -28.53
CA LEU A 845 25.36 3.66 -28.21
C LEU A 845 26.47 2.68 -28.69
N ALA A 846 26.12 1.55 -29.30
CA ALA A 846 27.08 0.54 -29.72
C ALA A 846 27.94 0.99 -30.92
N ASN A 847 29.27 1.04 -30.69
CA ASN A 847 30.27 1.34 -31.72
C ASN A 847 30.42 0.24 -32.80
N THR A 848 29.87 -0.97 -32.59
CA THR A 848 29.94 -2.06 -33.58
C THR A 848 28.56 -2.57 -33.96
N THR A 849 28.38 -2.93 -35.23
CA THR A 849 27.14 -3.51 -35.77
C THR A 849 26.80 -4.85 -35.14
N LEU A 850 27.80 -5.64 -34.72
CA LEU A 850 27.60 -6.91 -34.02
C LEU A 850 26.98 -6.70 -32.63
N THR A 851 27.56 -5.80 -31.84
CA THR A 851 27.04 -5.44 -30.50
C THR A 851 25.65 -4.82 -30.62
N ALA A 852 25.44 -3.91 -31.58
CA ALA A 852 24.13 -3.33 -31.84
C ALA A 852 23.08 -4.41 -32.13
N LYS A 853 23.37 -5.35 -33.05
CA LYS A 853 22.46 -6.44 -33.43
C LYS A 853 22.16 -7.40 -32.26
N GLN A 854 23.14 -7.68 -31.40
CA GLN A 854 22.96 -8.53 -30.22
C GLN A 854 22.00 -7.90 -29.20
N TYR A 855 22.28 -6.67 -28.77
CA TYR A 855 21.43 -5.97 -27.79
C TYR A 855 20.04 -5.63 -28.35
N LEU A 856 19.95 -5.29 -29.63
CA LEU A 856 18.66 -5.02 -30.29
C LEU A 856 17.78 -6.27 -30.37
N LYS A 857 18.38 -7.46 -30.61
CA LYS A 857 17.64 -8.73 -30.54
C LYS A 857 17.09 -8.97 -29.13
N GLY A 858 17.94 -8.84 -28.10
CA GLY A 858 17.53 -9.00 -26.71
C GLY A 858 16.42 -8.03 -26.30
N ALA A 859 16.51 -6.77 -26.74
CA ALA A 859 15.47 -5.76 -26.53
C ALA A 859 14.14 -6.13 -27.19
N MET A 860 14.14 -6.69 -28.41
CA MET A 860 12.91 -7.18 -29.06
C MET A 860 12.32 -8.40 -28.36
N GLU A 861 13.15 -9.35 -27.91
CA GLU A 861 12.71 -10.54 -27.18
C GLU A 861 12.08 -10.13 -25.83
N ALA A 862 12.68 -9.20 -25.10
CA ALA A 862 12.14 -8.62 -23.88
C ALA A 862 10.85 -7.79 -24.13
N ALA A 863 10.84 -6.92 -25.14
CA ALA A 863 9.68 -6.10 -25.51
C ALA A 863 8.45 -6.96 -25.85
N LYS A 864 8.65 -8.09 -26.53
CA LYS A 864 7.60 -9.08 -26.81
C LYS A 864 7.10 -9.76 -25.53
N ALA A 865 8.00 -10.11 -24.61
CA ALA A 865 7.63 -10.77 -23.35
C ALA A 865 6.78 -9.88 -22.43
N ILE A 866 7.10 -8.57 -22.36
CA ILE A 866 6.36 -7.57 -21.57
C ILE A 866 5.21 -6.90 -22.35
N GLY A 867 5.00 -7.25 -23.63
CA GLY A 867 3.93 -6.71 -24.47
C GLY A 867 4.09 -5.23 -24.88
N SER A 868 5.28 -4.64 -24.70
CA SER A 868 5.51 -3.21 -24.96
C SER A 868 5.51 -2.89 -26.45
N THR A 869 4.45 -2.21 -26.92
CA THR A 869 4.35 -1.73 -28.31
C THR A 869 5.41 -0.64 -28.59
N GLN A 870 5.72 0.21 -27.61
CA GLN A 870 6.70 1.30 -27.74
C GLN A 870 8.14 0.77 -27.92
N THR A 871 8.58 -0.11 -27.02
CA THR A 871 9.91 -0.73 -27.08
C THR A 871 10.07 -1.55 -28.36
N THR A 872 8.99 -2.21 -28.82
CA THR A 872 8.97 -2.92 -30.12
C THR A 872 9.09 -1.96 -31.31
N ALA A 873 8.38 -0.82 -31.29
CA ALA A 873 8.44 0.18 -32.35
C ALA A 873 9.85 0.79 -32.46
N LEU A 874 10.41 1.25 -31.34
CA LEU A 874 11.77 1.81 -31.26
C LEU A 874 12.83 0.80 -31.74
N ALA A 875 12.68 -0.48 -31.39
CA ALA A 875 13.58 -1.53 -31.86
C ALA A 875 13.55 -1.69 -33.39
N LEU A 876 12.36 -1.66 -34.00
CA LEU A 876 12.19 -1.79 -35.46
C LEU A 876 12.72 -0.56 -36.21
N ILE A 877 12.47 0.65 -35.69
CA ILE A 877 13.01 1.90 -36.24
C ILE A 877 14.55 1.88 -36.25
N TYR A 878 15.17 1.54 -35.12
CA TYR A 878 16.62 1.47 -35.05
C TYR A 878 17.21 0.29 -35.84
N MET A 879 16.47 -0.82 -35.97
CA MET A 879 16.85 -1.93 -36.85
C MET A 879 16.94 -1.48 -38.31
N GLN A 880 15.93 -0.74 -38.79
CA GLN A 880 15.93 -0.21 -40.14
C GLN A 880 17.09 0.76 -40.36
N GLU A 881 17.24 1.78 -39.50
CA GLU A 881 18.28 2.81 -39.63
C GLU A 881 19.71 2.24 -39.51
N LYS A 882 19.95 1.24 -38.64
CA LYS A 882 21.30 0.75 -38.36
C LYS A 882 21.72 -0.46 -39.20
N LEU A 883 20.79 -1.29 -39.67
CA LEU A 883 21.09 -2.56 -40.35
C LEU A 883 20.58 -2.65 -41.80
N PHE A 884 19.60 -1.84 -42.20
CA PHE A 884 18.89 -1.98 -43.49
C PHE A 884 18.81 -0.68 -44.31
N LYS A 885 19.33 0.44 -43.81
CA LYS A 885 19.35 1.73 -44.50
C LYS A 885 19.98 1.59 -45.90
N SER A 886 19.39 2.25 -46.89
CA SER A 886 19.81 2.22 -48.30
C SER A 886 19.98 0.81 -48.92
N THR A 887 19.38 -0.24 -48.33
CA THR A 887 19.50 -1.63 -48.78
C THR A 887 18.27 -2.06 -49.59
N VAL A 888 18.49 -2.57 -50.81
CA VAL A 888 17.43 -3.12 -51.67
C VAL A 888 17.12 -4.56 -51.23
N ASP A 889 16.31 -4.70 -50.19
CA ASP A 889 15.88 -5.97 -49.62
C ASP A 889 14.38 -5.91 -49.24
N GLU A 890 13.64 -6.96 -49.61
CA GLU A 890 12.24 -7.13 -49.21
C GLU A 890 12.09 -7.18 -47.69
N GLN A 891 13.10 -7.69 -46.97
CA GLN A 891 13.12 -7.73 -45.50
C GLN A 891 13.33 -6.34 -44.88
N ALA A 892 14.06 -5.44 -45.54
CA ALA A 892 14.17 -4.04 -45.15
C ALA A 892 12.81 -3.34 -45.28
N LEU A 893 12.13 -3.50 -46.43
CA LEU A 893 10.81 -2.91 -46.64
C LEU A 893 9.75 -3.48 -45.67
N LYS A 894 9.83 -4.78 -45.32
CA LYS A 894 9.03 -5.40 -44.26
C LYS A 894 9.33 -4.81 -42.88
N CYS A 895 10.59 -4.52 -42.56
CA CYS A 895 10.99 -3.91 -41.29
C CYS A 895 10.42 -2.49 -41.15
N ALA A 896 10.57 -1.64 -42.17
CA ALA A 896 10.01 -0.29 -42.21
C ALA A 896 8.47 -0.30 -42.08
N ARG A 897 7.77 -1.13 -42.86
CA ARG A 897 6.30 -1.29 -42.76
C ARG A 897 5.84 -1.79 -41.38
N ALA A 898 6.60 -2.69 -40.76
CA ALA A 898 6.31 -3.17 -39.40
C ALA A 898 6.53 -2.07 -38.35
N ALA A 899 7.57 -1.24 -38.50
CA ALA A 899 7.78 -0.05 -37.66
C ALA A 899 6.59 0.92 -37.77
N SER A 900 6.20 1.30 -39.00
CA SER A 900 5.04 2.17 -39.26
C SER A 900 3.77 1.65 -38.59
N HIS A 901 3.51 0.33 -38.67
CA HIS A 901 2.36 -0.29 -38.02
C HIS A 901 2.40 -0.19 -36.50
N GLN A 902 3.54 -0.46 -35.84
CA GLN A 902 3.61 -0.37 -34.37
C GLN A 902 3.56 1.08 -33.88
N VAL A 903 4.17 2.02 -34.60
CA VAL A 903 4.08 3.45 -34.28
C VAL A 903 2.66 3.98 -34.44
N ARG A 904 1.93 3.59 -35.49
CA ARG A 904 0.50 3.95 -35.66
C ARG A 904 -0.39 3.37 -34.54
N ARG A 905 0.01 2.24 -33.92
CA ARG A 905 -0.65 1.68 -32.73
C ARG A 905 -0.25 2.36 -31.41
N TRP A 906 0.94 2.95 -31.35
CA TRP A 906 1.43 3.77 -30.23
C TRP A 906 0.75 5.15 -30.23
N GLY A 907 0.65 5.80 -31.39
CA GLY A 907 -0.07 7.06 -31.58
C GLY A 907 0.73 8.32 -31.27
N ASP A 908 2.04 8.21 -31.03
CA ASP A 908 2.91 9.37 -30.78
C ASP A 908 3.18 10.20 -32.06
N PRO A 909 2.94 11.53 -32.09
CA PRO A 909 3.12 12.36 -33.27
C PRO A 909 4.57 12.45 -33.80
N LEU A 910 5.57 12.48 -32.92
CA LEU A 910 6.98 12.60 -33.31
C LEU A 910 7.43 11.32 -34.01
N TRP A 911 7.15 10.16 -33.41
CA TRP A 911 7.49 8.89 -34.01
C TRP A 911 6.67 8.61 -35.28
N MET A 912 5.41 9.06 -35.36
CA MET A 912 4.62 8.97 -36.61
C MET A 912 5.25 9.76 -37.77
N HIS A 913 5.80 10.95 -37.52
CA HIS A 913 6.58 11.69 -38.50
C HIS A 913 7.86 10.93 -38.91
N VAL A 914 8.69 10.53 -37.92
CA VAL A 914 9.97 9.85 -38.16
C VAL A 914 9.78 8.56 -38.97
N VAL A 915 8.78 7.74 -38.62
CA VAL A 915 8.57 6.45 -39.28
C VAL A 915 8.01 6.60 -40.70
N ALA A 916 7.23 7.64 -40.98
CA ALA A 916 6.73 7.92 -42.32
C ALA A 916 7.87 8.31 -43.28
N GLY A 917 8.81 9.15 -42.84
CA GLY A 917 10.03 9.45 -43.60
C GLY A 917 10.93 8.23 -43.84
N LEU A 918 11.10 7.39 -42.81
CA LEU A 918 11.88 6.16 -42.88
C LEU A 918 11.23 5.07 -43.76
N GLU A 919 9.89 4.99 -43.81
CA GLU A 919 9.19 4.15 -44.76
C GLU A 919 9.30 4.70 -46.19
N ALA A 920 9.27 6.03 -46.38
CA ALA A 920 9.48 6.65 -47.69
C ALA A 920 10.89 6.37 -48.26
N GLU A 921 11.95 6.46 -47.45
CA GLU A 921 13.31 6.07 -47.87
C GLU A 921 13.36 4.60 -48.29
N ALA A 922 12.75 3.70 -47.50
CA ALA A 922 12.70 2.27 -47.82
C ALA A 922 11.90 1.97 -49.11
N LEU A 923 10.82 2.70 -49.37
CA LEU A 923 10.00 2.56 -50.59
C LEU A 923 10.74 3.07 -51.82
N GLU A 924 11.41 4.22 -51.74
CA GLU A 924 12.20 4.81 -52.82
C GLU A 924 13.39 3.92 -53.22
N VAL A 925 14.14 3.41 -52.25
CA VAL A 925 15.25 2.46 -52.47
C VAL A 925 14.77 1.17 -53.14
N ASN A 926 13.52 0.76 -52.94
CA ASN A 926 12.91 -0.39 -53.61
C ASN A 926 12.09 -0.03 -54.87
N GLY A 927 12.18 1.23 -55.36
CA GLY A 927 11.57 1.68 -56.62
C GLY A 927 10.09 2.07 -56.55
N TYR A 928 9.46 2.04 -55.37
CA TYR A 928 8.04 2.37 -55.16
C TYR A 928 7.82 3.89 -55.02
N MET A 929 8.20 4.65 -56.05
CA MET A 929 8.27 6.13 -56.01
C MET A 929 6.95 6.82 -55.62
N ALA A 930 5.80 6.30 -56.07
CA ALA A 930 4.49 6.87 -55.76
C ALA A 930 4.13 6.71 -54.28
N ASP A 931 4.27 5.50 -53.73
CA ASP A 931 4.07 5.21 -52.31
C ASP A 931 5.04 6.02 -51.44
N ALA A 932 6.30 6.17 -51.89
CA ALA A 932 7.32 6.97 -51.21
C ALA A 932 6.92 8.46 -51.15
N GLN A 933 6.41 9.03 -52.25
CA GLN A 933 5.92 10.40 -52.29
C GLN A 933 4.69 10.60 -51.39
N GLN A 934 3.78 9.62 -51.32
CA GLN A 934 2.67 9.65 -50.36
C GLN A 934 3.19 9.66 -48.91
N ARG A 935 4.17 8.80 -48.57
CA ARG A 935 4.71 8.74 -47.20
C ARG A 935 5.54 9.96 -46.80
N ARG A 936 6.12 10.69 -47.76
CA ARG A 936 6.68 12.03 -47.53
C ARG A 936 5.58 13.04 -47.15
N ALA A 937 4.48 13.10 -47.90
CA ALA A 937 3.36 13.96 -47.54
C ALA A 937 2.72 13.61 -46.18
N ASP A 938 2.61 12.32 -45.84
CA ASP A 938 2.22 11.86 -44.49
C ASP A 938 3.18 12.40 -43.40
N ALA A 939 4.49 12.41 -43.67
CA ALA A 939 5.51 12.91 -42.75
C ALA A 939 5.46 14.43 -42.59
N ASP A 940 5.34 15.18 -43.69
CA ASP A 940 5.26 16.65 -43.70
C ASP A 940 4.02 17.14 -42.93
N ALA A 941 2.86 16.49 -43.15
CA ALA A 941 1.63 16.75 -42.38
C ALA A 941 1.69 16.29 -40.90
N GLY A 942 2.70 15.49 -40.55
CA GLY A 942 3.07 15.16 -39.17
C GLY A 942 3.95 16.22 -38.53
N TRP A 943 4.92 16.76 -39.28
CA TRP A 943 5.88 17.78 -38.83
C TRP A 943 5.18 18.98 -38.21
N ASP A 944 4.11 19.46 -38.82
CA ASP A 944 3.45 20.68 -38.34
C ASP A 944 2.89 20.58 -36.92
N LYS A 945 2.58 19.38 -36.44
CA LYS A 945 2.00 19.10 -35.12
C LYS A 945 3.06 19.04 -34.00
N LEU A 946 4.35 19.08 -34.34
CA LEU A 946 5.44 18.93 -33.37
C LEU A 946 5.71 20.23 -32.56
N PRO A 947 6.12 20.13 -31.28
CA PRO A 947 6.58 21.27 -30.48
C PRO A 947 7.65 22.11 -31.18
N LYS A 948 7.56 23.43 -31.07
CA LYS A 948 8.40 24.38 -31.85
C LYS A 948 9.90 24.09 -31.76
N ARG A 949 10.45 23.84 -30.56
CA ARG A 949 11.89 23.58 -30.34
C ARG A 949 12.39 22.23 -30.89
N ILE A 950 11.50 21.36 -31.38
CA ILE A 950 11.88 20.12 -32.08
C ILE A 950 12.04 20.36 -33.59
N LYS A 951 11.45 21.46 -34.11
CA LYS A 951 11.54 21.83 -35.53
C LYS A 951 12.83 22.57 -35.90
N GLY A 952 13.59 23.06 -34.89
CA GLY A 952 14.72 23.98 -35.02
C GLY A 952 14.64 25.09 -33.99
#